data_AF-A0AAV8VKW2-F1
#
_entry.id   AF-A0AAV8VKW2-F1
#
_cell.length_a   1.000
_cell.length_b   1.000
_cell.length_c   1.000
_cell.angle_alpha   90.00
_cell.angle_beta   90.00
_cell.angle_gamma   90.00
#
_symmetry.space_group_name_H-M   'P 1'
#
loop_
_entity.id
_entity.type
_entity.pdbx_description
1 polymer ?
#
loop_
_entity_poly.entity_id
_entity_poly.type
_entity_poly.pdbx_seq_one_letter_code
_entity_poly.pdbx_strand_id
1 'polypeptide(L)'
;MNTALETLRKWFGDNNLTLSTSKSKAILFRKALNVMRALCGTKWGADPASLLNIYKGLIRSHLDYGCQAISPLTKTNEKILNSLQFKALRIIAGCLRSTPTNALLSECAEMDIKHRIIWLTIKYLARVHSISEHPLQSILEDLNEYCLTKEDYWKNREYPAIISAMHFLAPYVQHIKKFRNIPCYIIEHKYFTYELEYIELKLKKSELYEGYCKIYTDGSLDPIQEKVGIGMYVPQYEYSFHDSVPKMAQICTAETIAIHKACTFCLENDIKKAVIFSDSQSALKKLTSNKLNKDLDYITLLTKEMLINCNFNGTIIKLAWVPGHTGIDGNERADKNANLGKQLPITNNILLDKADVLAYCKKKYHNNWIKEWDNSFNHKGKWYKAIQPQFPKTPWFNKFSYTNRRHISTIIRMRTGHCLTDQHKFKIGIADSPLCECGQLGDLDHLFFGCEINKIPTFDLYQTLIQTHNTTGPLNIKCVLYNLTANTASAYDNVNNKILVDKMRQIGLPDKFALHLYELYQHRNLYIRTCDTLIGSRKTSVGLPQGGILSPLLYIIYSFDFETLFTNSNITVYQFADDYAISTQSTKIEDCPIALDKAITKAEKWFNENGSSIAQEKSLNWKEHINSTCKRASNALNILRVFGNKKWGADPNICLLFYRSLVRSILDYGSVSYGSANNCHLNKIEKIKNQGLRLCIGFLNSTPINIMESECSEPPLYLRRQIYMWISPFKDEIYTSDILPCYTVEYPKYNNIPKIIYLDCHRSKLSSTLNNLMFKHDLFTKWRHHEHIFTDGSKNGNYVGSAFYHHNKSTQMCYQLPSKTSSFTAELIGIREALRFCISYDDNTAFVLFSDCKSALQGIQNCNPTIDTNYIIIDILKLYNEILELNKSVEIAWIKGHAGIEQNEIVDKLAKQAAMTGGDRIHNFKIPSSDIKNLMKQRIRTQWNQWFLDYPSRENYKKLQTGILITPWFYHETNRSFIRTICRLRSSHCLHPYHRHKMKLSENPNCMCGELGDLQHWVMECPLIDQEQLNIMFTNLINLNIPVLRNTQLIVTTGGITVKF
;
A
#
# COMPACT_ATOMS: atom_id res chain seq x y z
N MET A 1 -9.04 20.88 42.74
CA MET A 1 -9.27 20.66 41.29
C MET A 1 -8.10 21.10 40.42
N ASN A 2 -7.67 22.37 40.41
CA ASN A 2 -6.52 22.81 39.59
C ASN A 2 -5.22 22.06 39.93
N THR A 3 -4.93 21.85 41.21
CA THR A 3 -3.78 21.07 41.69
C THR A 3 -3.83 19.62 41.21
N ALA A 4 -4.98 18.95 41.33
CA ALA A 4 -5.16 17.58 40.84
C ALA A 4 -5.09 17.48 39.30
N LEU A 5 -5.61 18.47 38.57
CA LEU A 5 -5.47 18.56 37.12
C LEU A 5 -4.02 18.86 36.69
N GLU A 6 -3.27 19.64 37.45
CA GLU A 6 -1.83 19.87 37.24
C GLU A 6 -1.01 18.62 37.52
N THR A 7 -1.32 17.87 38.57
CA THR A 7 -0.68 16.57 38.86
C THR A 7 -0.95 15.57 37.74
N LEU A 8 -2.19 15.50 37.24
CA LEU A 8 -2.53 14.69 36.07
C LEU A 8 -1.74 15.14 34.82
N ARG A 9 -1.65 16.45 34.56
CA ARG A 9 -0.88 17.00 33.41
C ARG A 9 0.60 16.66 33.47
N LYS A 10 1.23 16.78 34.65
CA LYS A 10 2.62 16.37 34.88
C LYS A 10 2.82 14.88 34.60
N TRP A 11 1.86 14.05 35.00
CA TRP A 11 1.89 12.60 34.78
C TRP A 11 1.77 12.20 33.29
N PHE A 12 1.07 12.99 32.48
CA PHE A 12 1.00 12.79 31.02
C PHE A 12 2.27 13.24 30.25
N GLY A 13 3.30 13.75 30.95
CA GLY A 13 4.63 14.00 30.38
C GLY A 13 4.73 15.22 29.46
N ASP A 14 3.71 16.09 29.42
CA ASP A 14 3.75 17.31 28.61
C ASP A 14 3.25 18.50 29.43
N ASN A 15 4.20 19.33 29.88
CA ASN A 15 3.92 20.59 30.58
C ASN A 15 3.09 21.57 29.72
N ASN A 16 2.95 21.30 28.41
CA ASN A 16 2.14 22.11 27.50
C ASN A 16 0.66 21.67 27.41
N LEU A 17 0.20 20.61 28.08
CA LEU A 17 -1.21 20.16 28.12
C LEU A 17 -2.15 21.17 28.85
N THR A 18 -2.29 22.37 28.31
CA THR A 18 -3.13 23.46 28.85
C THR A 18 -4.39 23.66 28.01
N LEU A 19 -5.40 24.40 28.48
CA LEU A 19 -6.56 24.82 27.66
C LEU A 19 -6.14 25.54 26.36
N SER A 20 -4.94 26.15 26.32
CA SER A 20 -4.35 26.77 25.13
C SER A 20 -4.01 25.77 24.02
N THR A 21 -3.84 24.47 24.35
CA THR A 21 -3.64 23.40 23.37
C THR A 21 -4.82 23.19 22.45
N SER A 22 -6.05 23.52 22.86
CA SER A 22 -7.22 23.42 21.99
C SER A 22 -7.10 24.36 20.77
N LYS A 23 -6.53 25.56 20.96
CA LYS A 23 -6.26 26.53 19.87
C LYS A 23 -5.07 26.09 19.01
N SER A 24 -3.99 25.60 19.62
CA SER A 24 -2.81 25.08 18.90
C SER A 24 -3.14 23.83 18.09
N LYS A 25 -3.91 22.89 18.66
CA LYS A 25 -4.49 21.73 17.96
C LYS A 25 -5.43 22.18 16.84
N ALA A 26 -6.26 23.20 17.06
CA ALA A 26 -7.11 23.75 15.98
C ALA A 26 -6.31 24.30 14.80
N ILE A 27 -5.11 24.86 15.01
CA ILE A 27 -4.21 25.29 13.92
C ILE A 27 -3.69 24.07 13.13
N LEU A 28 -3.24 23.02 13.82
CA LEU A 28 -2.81 21.77 13.19
C LEU A 28 -3.96 21.11 12.42
N PHE A 29 -5.16 21.09 12.99
CA PHE A 29 -6.36 20.56 12.33
C PHE A 29 -6.77 21.36 11.10
N ARG A 30 -6.64 22.68 11.12
CA ARG A 30 -6.88 23.50 9.91
C ARG A 30 -5.89 23.14 8.80
N LYS A 31 -4.62 22.86 9.13
CA LYS A 31 -3.63 22.39 8.16
C LYS A 31 -4.01 21.01 7.61
N ALA A 32 -4.39 20.06 8.46
CA ALA A 32 -4.84 18.72 8.05
C ALA A 32 -6.13 18.78 7.20
N LEU A 33 -7.09 19.65 7.54
CA LEU A 33 -8.28 19.89 6.71
C LEU A 33 -7.93 20.42 5.33
N ASN A 34 -6.89 21.26 5.22
CA ASN A 34 -6.41 21.74 3.92
C ASN A 34 -5.79 20.62 3.09
N VAL A 35 -5.09 19.66 3.72
CA VAL A 35 -4.61 18.45 3.04
C VAL A 35 -5.80 17.65 2.49
N MET A 36 -6.82 17.41 3.31
CA MET A 36 -8.03 16.70 2.84
C MET A 36 -8.72 17.43 1.68
N ARG A 37 -8.81 18.77 1.72
CA ARG A 37 -9.36 19.59 0.61
C ARG A 37 -8.49 19.57 -0.65
N ALA A 38 -7.18 19.34 -0.52
CA ALA A 38 -6.30 19.21 -1.67
C ALA A 38 -6.42 17.83 -2.33
N LEU A 39 -6.71 16.81 -1.53
CA LEU A 39 -6.90 15.44 -2.00
C LEU A 39 -8.27 15.22 -2.64
N CYS A 40 -9.27 16.06 -2.34
CA CYS A 40 -10.59 15.94 -2.93
C CYS A 40 -11.38 17.26 -3.06
N GLY A 41 -12.16 17.34 -4.15
CA GLY A 41 -13.25 18.29 -4.32
C GLY A 41 -14.61 17.67 -3.95
N THR A 42 -15.69 18.37 -4.28
CA THR A 42 -17.06 17.88 -4.06
C THR A 42 -17.46 16.74 -5.00
N LYS A 43 -16.90 16.68 -6.20
CA LYS A 43 -17.21 15.67 -7.25
C LYS A 43 -16.00 14.88 -7.74
N TRP A 44 -14.78 15.15 -7.25
CA TRP A 44 -13.54 14.53 -7.76
C TRP A 44 -12.51 14.33 -6.64
N GLY A 45 -11.53 13.45 -6.85
CA GLY A 45 -10.41 13.20 -5.92
C GLY A 45 -10.56 11.91 -5.13
N ALA A 46 -9.81 11.79 -4.02
CA ALA A 46 -9.70 10.57 -3.22
C ALA A 46 -11.07 10.06 -2.74
N ASP A 47 -11.24 8.74 -2.74
CA ASP A 47 -12.48 8.12 -2.28
C ASP A 47 -12.73 8.39 -0.78
N PRO A 48 -14.00 8.37 -0.34
CA PRO A 48 -14.35 8.63 1.06
C PRO A 48 -13.71 7.66 2.07
N ALA A 49 -13.43 6.39 1.73
CA ALA A 49 -12.79 5.45 2.65
C ALA A 49 -11.33 5.85 2.91
N SER A 50 -10.58 6.16 1.85
CA SER A 50 -9.21 6.68 1.96
C SER A 50 -9.16 8.00 2.73
N LEU A 51 -10.08 8.93 2.47
CA LEU A 51 -10.16 10.20 3.20
C LEU A 51 -10.51 10.00 4.68
N LEU A 52 -11.37 9.02 4.99
CA LEU A 52 -11.69 8.66 6.37
C LEU A 52 -10.44 8.13 7.09
N ASN A 53 -9.62 7.30 6.43
CA ASN A 53 -8.35 6.84 6.99
C ASN A 53 -7.37 8.00 7.22
N ILE A 54 -7.30 8.95 6.29
CA ILE A 54 -6.48 10.17 6.44
C ILE A 54 -6.97 11.04 7.60
N TYR A 55 -8.28 11.22 7.76
CA TYR A 55 -8.86 11.89 8.93
C TYR A 55 -8.47 11.18 10.23
N LYS A 56 -8.57 9.85 10.26
CA LYS A 56 -8.21 9.03 11.43
C LYS A 56 -6.73 9.22 11.79
N GLY A 57 -5.85 9.28 10.80
CA GLY A 57 -4.41 9.44 10.99
C GLY A 57 -3.93 10.86 11.32
N LEU A 58 -4.51 11.89 10.68
CA LEU A 58 -4.02 13.28 10.78
C LEU A 58 -4.83 14.19 11.69
N ILE A 59 -6.08 13.85 11.99
CA ILE A 59 -6.97 14.69 12.80
C ILE A 59 -7.39 13.94 14.06
N ARG A 60 -7.96 12.74 13.91
CA ARG A 60 -8.50 11.97 15.05
C ARG A 60 -7.41 11.55 16.03
N SER A 61 -6.24 11.13 15.55
CA SER A 61 -5.08 10.77 16.40
C SER A 61 -4.69 11.86 17.40
N HIS A 62 -4.63 13.12 16.96
CA HIS A 62 -4.32 14.27 17.81
C HIS A 62 -5.51 14.71 18.69
N LEU A 63 -6.75 14.43 18.28
CA LEU A 63 -7.93 14.60 19.15
C LEU A 63 -7.89 13.61 20.31
N ASP A 64 -7.52 12.35 20.03
CA ASP A 64 -7.46 11.26 21.00
C ASP A 64 -6.30 11.43 22.00
N TYR A 65 -5.20 12.07 21.57
CA TYR A 65 -4.03 12.26 22.40
C TYR A 65 -4.30 13.21 23.58
N GLY A 66 -4.17 12.68 24.81
CA GLY A 66 -4.31 13.43 26.06
C GLY A 66 -5.73 13.93 26.35
N CYS A 67 -6.75 13.38 25.69
CA CYS A 67 -8.12 13.86 25.82
C CYS A 67 -8.72 13.71 27.23
N GLN A 68 -8.18 12.76 28.02
CA GLN A 68 -8.58 12.49 29.40
C GLN A 68 -8.31 13.70 30.33
N ALA A 69 -7.23 14.45 30.07
CA ALA A 69 -6.82 15.60 30.88
C ALA A 69 -7.38 16.95 30.39
N ILE A 70 -7.99 16.96 29.20
CA ILE A 70 -8.50 18.17 28.54
C ILE A 70 -10.00 18.41 28.86
N SER A 71 -10.69 17.40 29.39
CA SER A 71 -12.11 17.46 29.77
C SER A 71 -12.30 17.83 31.26
N PRO A 72 -13.29 18.66 31.64
CA PRO A 72 -14.40 19.17 30.82
C PRO A 72 -13.95 20.31 29.90
N LEU A 73 -14.38 20.25 28.65
CA LEU A 73 -14.16 21.32 27.68
C LEU A 73 -15.11 22.49 27.98
N THR A 74 -14.64 23.72 27.82
CA THR A 74 -15.57 24.87 27.77
C THR A 74 -16.49 24.71 26.56
N LYS A 75 -17.75 25.15 26.66
CA LYS A 75 -18.72 25.12 25.54
C LYS A 75 -18.14 25.73 24.26
N THR A 76 -17.29 26.74 24.38
CA THR A 76 -16.58 27.37 23.25
C THR A 76 -15.57 26.43 22.59
N ASN A 77 -14.72 25.76 23.36
CA ASN A 77 -13.72 24.84 22.83
C ASN A 77 -14.35 23.57 22.27
N GLU A 78 -15.39 23.06 22.93
CA GLU A 78 -16.19 21.94 22.44
C GLU A 78 -16.81 22.25 21.06
N LYS A 79 -17.43 23.44 20.91
CA LYS A 79 -17.93 23.91 19.60
C LYS A 79 -16.85 23.97 18.53
N ILE A 80 -15.64 24.42 18.88
CA ILE A 80 -14.51 24.48 17.93
C ILE A 80 -14.12 23.08 17.46
N LEU A 81 -13.93 22.13 18.38
CA LEU A 81 -13.52 20.77 18.06
C LEU A 81 -14.61 20.02 17.27
N ASN A 82 -15.87 20.13 17.69
CA ASN A 82 -17.02 19.59 16.96
C ASN A 82 -17.12 20.19 15.56
N SER A 83 -16.95 21.50 15.41
CA SER A 83 -16.93 22.16 14.10
C SER A 83 -15.85 21.59 13.17
N LEU A 84 -14.67 21.24 13.71
CA LEU A 84 -13.57 20.66 12.94
C LEU A 84 -13.84 19.22 12.52
N GLN A 85 -14.35 18.37 13.42
CA GLN A 85 -14.78 17.00 13.07
C GLN A 85 -15.83 17.06 11.96
N PHE A 86 -16.89 17.84 12.12
CA PHE A 86 -17.94 17.90 11.11
C PHE A 86 -17.48 18.52 9.78
N LYS A 87 -16.50 19.43 9.79
CA LYS A 87 -15.85 19.90 8.56
C LYS A 87 -15.09 18.78 7.86
N ALA A 88 -14.35 17.96 8.60
CA ALA A 88 -13.65 16.80 8.05
C ALA A 88 -14.63 15.76 7.48
N LEU A 89 -15.67 15.38 8.24
CA LEU A 89 -16.68 14.41 7.79
C LEU A 89 -17.44 14.91 6.55
N ARG A 90 -17.74 16.22 6.46
CA ARG A 90 -18.32 16.80 5.23
C ARG A 90 -17.37 16.74 4.04
N ILE A 91 -16.07 16.96 4.25
CA ILE A 91 -15.07 16.78 3.20
C ILE A 91 -15.01 15.31 2.78
N ILE A 92 -15.02 14.36 3.71
CA ILE A 92 -15.01 12.92 3.40
C ILE A 92 -16.24 12.55 2.55
N ALA A 93 -17.43 12.85 3.06
CA ALA A 93 -18.70 12.50 2.42
C ALA A 93 -19.02 13.35 1.18
N GLY A 94 -18.36 14.50 1.00
CA GLY A 94 -18.71 15.48 -0.03
C GLY A 94 -20.03 16.19 0.24
N CYS A 95 -20.47 16.30 1.50
CA CYS A 95 -21.76 16.88 1.89
C CYS A 95 -21.78 18.41 1.97
N LEU A 96 -22.96 19.00 1.82
CA LEU A 96 -23.20 20.44 1.96
C LEU A 96 -23.06 20.89 3.41
N ARG A 97 -22.98 22.20 3.67
CA ARG A 97 -22.96 22.75 5.05
C ARG A 97 -24.28 22.53 5.80
N SER A 98 -25.39 22.43 5.08
CA SER A 98 -26.73 22.24 5.63
C SER A 98 -26.99 20.83 6.17
N THR A 99 -26.21 19.82 5.73
CA THR A 99 -26.40 18.40 6.12
C THR A 99 -26.38 18.20 7.64
N PRO A 100 -27.25 17.37 8.24
CA PRO A 100 -27.32 17.17 9.69
C PRO A 100 -26.08 16.44 10.21
N THR A 101 -25.62 16.80 11.39
CA THR A 101 -24.40 16.25 12.01
C THR A 101 -24.56 14.79 12.44
N ASN A 102 -25.72 14.43 12.98
CA ASN A 102 -26.09 13.05 13.33
C ASN A 102 -26.10 12.11 12.11
N ALA A 103 -26.56 12.59 10.95
CA ALA A 103 -26.48 11.83 9.70
C ALA A 103 -25.03 11.63 9.22
N LEU A 104 -24.16 12.65 9.36
CA LEU A 104 -22.74 12.55 8.99
C LEU A 104 -21.96 11.55 9.86
N LEU A 105 -22.25 11.51 11.17
CA LEU A 105 -21.64 10.54 12.08
C LEU A 105 -21.99 9.10 11.65
N SER A 106 -23.26 8.87 11.31
CA SER A 106 -23.74 7.58 10.83
C SER A 106 -23.13 7.20 9.48
N GLU A 107 -23.16 8.09 8.48
CA GLU A 107 -22.58 7.85 7.16
C GLU A 107 -21.08 7.49 7.22
N CYS A 108 -20.32 8.15 8.09
CA CYS A 108 -18.90 7.88 8.28
C CYS A 108 -18.59 6.82 9.35
N ALA A 109 -19.61 6.23 9.99
CA ALA A 109 -19.50 5.34 11.15
C ALA A 109 -18.54 5.87 12.24
N GLU A 110 -18.61 7.17 12.53
CA GLU A 110 -17.79 7.83 13.56
C GLU A 110 -18.64 8.24 14.76
N MET A 111 -18.05 8.12 15.95
CA MET A 111 -18.61 8.62 17.20
C MET A 111 -18.33 10.11 17.36
N ASP A 112 -19.23 10.86 18.00
CA ASP A 112 -18.96 12.26 18.35
C ASP A 112 -17.84 12.38 19.39
N ILE A 113 -17.22 13.55 19.47
CA ILE A 113 -16.04 13.78 20.30
C ILE A 113 -16.34 13.54 21.79
N LYS A 114 -17.49 13.98 22.31
CA LYS A 114 -17.82 13.87 23.73
C LYS A 114 -17.83 12.40 24.17
N HIS A 115 -18.57 11.57 23.45
CA HIS A 115 -18.65 10.14 23.76
C HIS A 115 -17.33 9.43 23.53
N ARG A 116 -16.59 9.84 22.50
CA ARG A 116 -15.26 9.29 22.21
C ARG A 116 -14.26 9.57 23.34
N ILE A 117 -14.26 10.78 23.90
CA ILE A 117 -13.39 11.15 25.03
C ILE A 117 -13.71 10.27 26.24
N ILE A 118 -14.99 10.11 26.59
CA ILE A 118 -15.40 9.27 27.71
C ILE A 118 -14.98 7.81 27.48
N TRP A 119 -15.21 7.25 26.29
CA TRP A 119 -14.77 5.89 25.96
C TRP A 119 -13.25 5.70 26.09
N LEU A 120 -12.45 6.64 25.58
CA LEU A 120 -10.99 6.61 25.72
C LEU A 120 -10.54 6.78 27.19
N THR A 121 -11.34 7.48 27.99
CA THR A 121 -11.10 7.65 29.43
C THR A 121 -11.45 6.38 30.20
N ILE A 122 -12.55 5.69 29.88
CA ILE A 122 -12.89 4.36 30.42
C ILE A 122 -11.75 3.37 30.12
N LYS A 123 -11.25 3.35 28.88
CA LYS A 123 -10.11 2.50 28.49
C LYS A 123 -8.85 2.80 29.30
N TYR A 124 -8.59 4.08 29.57
CA TYR A 124 -7.46 4.52 30.38
C TYR A 124 -7.62 4.08 31.85
N LEU A 125 -8.78 4.33 32.46
CA LEU A 125 -9.05 3.97 33.84
C LEU A 125 -9.04 2.46 34.09
N ALA A 126 -9.54 1.65 33.16
CA ALA A 126 -9.43 0.20 33.26
C ALA A 126 -7.96 -0.27 33.31
N ARG A 127 -7.05 0.43 32.63
CA ARG A 127 -5.59 0.18 32.76
C ARG A 127 -5.08 0.61 34.14
N VAL A 128 -5.50 1.76 34.65
CA VAL A 128 -5.12 2.25 35.99
C VAL A 128 -5.57 1.27 37.08
N HIS A 129 -6.81 0.76 37.00
CA HIS A 129 -7.35 -0.21 37.96
C HIS A 129 -6.77 -1.62 37.81
N SER A 130 -6.21 -1.98 36.64
CA SER A 130 -5.48 -3.24 36.48
C SER A 130 -4.12 -3.26 37.19
N ILE A 131 -3.65 -2.12 37.70
CA ILE A 131 -2.40 -1.98 38.44
C ILE A 131 -2.71 -1.81 39.94
N SER A 132 -2.13 -2.66 40.80
CA SER A 132 -2.50 -2.72 42.23
C SER A 132 -2.14 -1.47 43.03
N GLU A 133 -1.01 -0.83 42.72
CA GLU A 133 -0.46 0.32 43.48
C GLU A 133 -0.27 1.52 42.54
N HIS A 134 -1.28 1.83 41.72
CA HIS A 134 -1.15 2.94 40.79
C HIS A 134 -1.27 4.29 41.52
N PRO A 135 -0.32 5.23 41.38
CA PRO A 135 -0.32 6.52 42.08
C PRO A 135 -1.48 7.46 41.69
N LEU A 136 -2.32 7.07 40.73
CA LEU A 136 -3.47 7.87 40.32
C LEU A 136 -4.74 7.46 41.07
N GLN A 137 -4.76 6.30 41.75
CA GLN A 137 -5.97 5.83 42.43
C GLN A 137 -6.37 6.77 43.58
N SER A 138 -5.43 7.16 44.44
CA SER A 138 -5.68 8.15 45.51
C SER A 138 -6.14 9.50 44.96
N ILE A 139 -5.49 10.01 43.91
CA ILE A 139 -5.86 11.27 43.28
C ILE A 139 -7.29 11.21 42.69
N LEU A 140 -7.69 10.06 42.15
CA LEU A 140 -9.03 9.86 41.60
C LEU A 140 -10.10 9.81 42.69
N GLU A 141 -9.79 9.19 43.84
CA GLU A 141 -10.64 9.15 45.02
C GLU A 141 -10.84 10.56 45.60
N ASP A 142 -9.76 11.31 45.81
CA ASP A 142 -9.82 12.71 46.27
C ASP A 142 -10.64 13.59 45.32
N LEU A 143 -10.47 13.41 44.00
CA LEU A 143 -11.22 14.12 42.98
C LEU A 143 -12.71 13.75 42.98
N ASN A 144 -13.04 12.48 43.24
CA ASN A 144 -14.41 12.01 43.34
C ASN A 144 -15.09 12.63 44.56
N GLU A 145 -14.44 12.58 45.71
CA GLU A 145 -14.94 13.13 46.97
C GLU A 145 -15.15 14.65 46.84
N TYR A 146 -14.21 15.36 46.22
CA TYR A 146 -14.39 16.78 45.90
C TYR A 146 -15.60 17.06 45.02
N CYS A 147 -15.90 16.17 44.06
CA CYS A 147 -17.07 16.32 43.20
C CYS A 147 -18.38 16.07 43.97
N LEU A 148 -18.40 15.06 44.85
CA LEU A 148 -19.56 14.72 45.69
C LEU A 148 -19.84 15.79 46.76
N THR A 149 -18.81 16.35 47.39
CA THR A 149 -18.94 17.42 48.41
C THR A 149 -19.42 18.76 47.84
N LYS A 150 -19.35 18.95 46.51
CA LYS A 150 -19.83 20.14 45.81
C LYS A 150 -20.99 19.82 44.86
N GLU A 151 -21.92 18.98 45.29
CA GLU A 151 -23.06 18.54 44.47
C GLU A 151 -23.83 19.71 43.83
N ASP A 152 -24.08 20.80 44.55
CA ASP A 152 -24.79 21.99 44.03
C ASP A 152 -24.06 22.67 42.86
N TYR A 153 -22.72 22.65 42.84
CA TYR A 153 -21.94 23.20 41.73
C TYR A 153 -22.07 22.34 40.47
N TRP A 154 -22.21 21.02 40.63
CA TRP A 154 -22.29 20.04 39.54
C TRP A 154 -23.72 19.72 39.09
N LYS A 155 -24.74 20.11 39.86
CA LYS A 155 -26.17 19.90 39.55
C LYS A 155 -26.57 20.35 38.14
N ASN A 156 -25.94 21.42 37.63
CA ASN A 156 -26.18 21.99 36.29
C ASN A 156 -24.93 21.95 35.37
N ARG A 157 -23.90 21.17 35.72
CA ARG A 157 -22.63 21.09 34.98
C ARG A 157 -22.23 19.64 34.74
N GLU A 158 -21.61 19.37 33.60
CA GLU A 158 -21.06 18.04 33.34
C GLU A 158 -19.82 17.80 34.21
N TYR A 159 -19.78 16.64 34.88
CA TYR A 159 -18.57 16.17 35.53
C TYR A 159 -17.40 16.09 34.55
N PRO A 160 -16.15 16.22 35.03
CA PRO A 160 -14.98 15.91 34.22
C PRO A 160 -15.09 14.49 33.62
N ALA A 161 -14.65 14.30 32.37
CA ALA A 161 -14.77 12.98 31.71
C ALA A 161 -14.10 11.85 32.50
N ILE A 162 -13.07 12.14 33.29
CA ILE A 162 -12.42 11.16 34.17
C ILE A 162 -13.33 10.69 35.30
N ILE A 163 -14.15 11.58 35.88
CA ILE A 163 -15.12 11.25 36.91
C ILE A 163 -16.32 10.52 36.31
N SER A 164 -16.86 11.02 35.19
CA SER A 164 -17.96 10.33 34.48
C SER A 164 -17.56 8.92 34.02
N ALA A 165 -16.34 8.75 33.52
CA ALA A 165 -15.81 7.44 33.13
C ALA A 165 -15.60 6.53 34.35
N MET A 166 -15.17 7.08 35.48
CA MET A 166 -14.98 6.33 36.73
C MET A 166 -16.31 5.85 37.29
N HIS A 167 -17.34 6.70 37.36
CA HIS A 167 -18.69 6.30 37.78
C HIS A 167 -19.27 5.21 36.87
N PHE A 168 -19.05 5.31 35.55
CA PHE A 168 -19.47 4.27 34.61
C PHE A 168 -18.71 2.94 34.84
N LEU A 169 -17.41 3.00 35.09
CA LEU A 169 -16.55 1.82 35.22
C LEU A 169 -16.68 1.15 36.60
N ALA A 170 -17.04 1.89 37.65
CA ALA A 170 -17.05 1.44 39.05
C ALA A 170 -17.69 0.06 39.28
N PRO A 171 -18.88 -0.28 38.71
CA PRO A 171 -19.50 -1.59 38.92
C PRO A 171 -18.70 -2.77 38.35
N TYR A 172 -17.76 -2.50 37.44
CA TYR A 172 -17.00 -3.54 36.74
C TYR A 172 -15.56 -3.67 37.25
N VAL A 173 -15.07 -2.70 38.02
CA VAL A 173 -13.67 -2.67 38.52
C VAL A 173 -13.35 -3.90 39.36
N GLN A 174 -14.28 -4.35 40.20
CA GLN A 174 -14.11 -5.51 41.08
C GLN A 174 -13.85 -6.82 40.34
N HIS A 175 -14.21 -6.90 39.05
CA HIS A 175 -14.02 -8.09 38.23
C HIS A 175 -12.69 -8.10 37.47
N ILE A 176 -11.90 -7.02 37.56
CA ILE A 176 -10.60 -6.88 36.90
C ILE A 176 -9.52 -7.46 37.82
N LYS A 177 -8.72 -8.40 37.30
CA LYS A 177 -7.52 -8.88 37.97
C LYS A 177 -6.49 -7.74 38.06
N LYS A 178 -6.02 -7.44 39.27
CA LYS A 178 -5.00 -6.43 39.55
C LYS A 178 -3.61 -7.07 39.58
N PHE A 179 -2.62 -6.36 39.06
CA PHE A 179 -1.22 -6.79 39.00
C PHE A 179 -0.28 -5.69 39.50
N ARG A 180 0.85 -6.07 40.12
CA ARG A 180 1.91 -5.10 40.45
C ARG A 180 2.66 -4.60 39.21
N ASN A 181 2.92 -5.52 38.27
CA ASN A 181 3.58 -5.27 36.98
C ASN A 181 2.73 -5.81 35.81
N ILE A 182 3.18 -5.63 34.55
CA ILE A 182 2.48 -6.17 33.37
C ILE A 182 2.33 -7.71 33.53
N PRO A 183 1.18 -8.33 33.18
CA PRO A 183 0.90 -9.75 33.44
C PRO A 183 1.99 -10.73 32.99
N CYS A 184 2.73 -10.42 31.92
CA CYS A 184 3.82 -11.25 31.42
C CYS A 184 5.02 -11.39 32.38
N TYR A 185 5.16 -10.50 33.38
CA TYR A 185 6.22 -10.59 34.40
C TYR A 185 5.87 -11.49 35.59
N ILE A 186 4.67 -12.08 35.59
CA ILE A 186 4.20 -12.92 36.70
C ILE A 186 4.67 -14.36 36.55
N ILE A 187 4.91 -14.80 35.31
CA ILE A 187 5.30 -16.17 34.99
C ILE A 187 6.78 -16.22 34.63
N GLU A 188 7.48 -17.27 35.07
CA GLU A 188 8.89 -17.47 34.76
C GLU A 188 9.14 -17.65 33.25
N HIS A 189 10.30 -17.18 32.77
CA HIS A 189 10.69 -17.25 31.35
C HIS A 189 10.58 -18.67 30.76
N LYS A 190 10.89 -19.71 31.57
CA LYS A 190 10.87 -21.12 31.15
C LYS A 190 9.51 -21.57 30.59
N TYR A 191 8.40 -20.98 31.06
CA TYR A 191 7.06 -21.32 30.60
C TYR A 191 6.70 -20.69 29.24
N PHE A 192 7.43 -19.66 28.81
CA PHE A 192 7.25 -19.04 27.49
C PHE A 192 7.99 -19.79 26.38
N THR A 193 9.10 -20.45 26.72
CA THR A 193 9.92 -21.23 25.78
C THR A 193 9.48 -22.68 25.63
N TYR A 194 8.62 -23.18 26.53
CA TYR A 194 8.13 -24.55 26.46
C TYR A 194 7.14 -24.70 25.28
N GLU A 195 7.49 -25.55 24.32
CA GLU A 195 6.63 -25.88 23.19
C GLU A 195 5.54 -26.86 23.60
N LEU A 196 4.30 -26.39 23.59
CA LEU A 196 3.13 -27.26 23.76
C LEU A 196 2.83 -27.94 22.43
N GLU A 197 2.70 -29.26 22.44
CA GLU A 197 2.28 -30.03 21.27
C GLU A 197 0.82 -29.69 20.93
N TYR A 198 0.59 -29.26 19.68
CA TYR A 198 -0.72 -28.95 19.11
C TYR A 198 -1.00 -29.83 17.91
N ILE A 199 -2.20 -30.41 17.87
CA ILE A 199 -2.57 -31.36 16.84
C ILE A 199 -3.89 -30.94 16.20
N GLU A 200 -3.83 -30.73 14.89
CA GLU A 200 -4.99 -30.39 14.07
C GLU A 200 -5.52 -31.69 13.45
N LEU A 201 -6.60 -32.23 14.02
CA LEU A 201 -7.14 -33.52 13.61
C LEU A 201 -7.94 -33.39 12.31
N LYS A 202 -7.27 -33.58 11.17
CA LYS A 202 -7.93 -33.85 9.89
C LYS A 202 -8.37 -35.32 9.86
N LEU A 203 -9.61 -35.58 10.27
CA LEU A 203 -10.36 -36.84 10.20
C LEU A 203 -9.65 -38.01 9.46
N LYS A 204 -8.77 -38.71 10.17
CA LYS A 204 -8.48 -40.14 9.97
C LYS A 204 -8.62 -40.81 11.34
N LYS A 205 -9.64 -41.65 11.47
CA LYS A 205 -10.21 -42.12 12.74
C LYS A 205 -9.45 -43.30 13.37
N SER A 206 -8.22 -43.61 12.94
CA SER A 206 -7.62 -44.93 13.21
C SER A 206 -6.22 -44.95 13.82
N GLU A 207 -5.63 -43.83 14.26
CA GLU A 207 -4.27 -43.86 14.87
C GLU A 207 -4.10 -43.07 16.19
N LEU A 208 -5.15 -42.47 16.75
CA LEU A 208 -4.95 -41.41 17.75
C LEU A 208 -5.25 -41.85 19.19
N TYR A 209 -4.16 -42.16 19.89
CA TYR A 209 -4.02 -42.17 21.36
C TYR A 209 -4.75 -43.28 22.13
N GLU A 210 -4.59 -44.54 21.73
CA GLU A 210 -4.86 -45.67 22.63
C GLU A 210 -4.06 -45.49 23.94
N GLY A 211 -4.77 -45.56 25.08
CA GLY A 211 -4.19 -45.38 26.42
C GLY A 211 -4.14 -43.94 26.97
N TYR A 212 -4.71 -42.94 26.29
CA TYR A 212 -4.91 -41.58 26.85
C TYR A 212 -6.35 -41.38 27.33
N CYS A 213 -6.51 -40.68 28.46
CA CYS A 213 -7.81 -40.16 28.90
C CYS A 213 -8.28 -39.05 27.95
N LYS A 214 -9.54 -39.08 27.54
CA LYS A 214 -10.10 -38.15 26.55
C LYS A 214 -10.98 -37.15 27.29
N ILE A 215 -10.70 -35.86 27.16
CA ILE A 215 -11.47 -34.82 27.83
C ILE A 215 -11.97 -33.84 26.77
N TYR A 216 -13.26 -33.55 26.77
CA TYR A 216 -13.88 -32.58 25.86
C TYR A 216 -14.27 -31.34 26.65
N THR A 217 -14.00 -30.16 26.10
CA THR A 217 -14.27 -28.87 26.75
C THR A 217 -14.97 -27.92 25.80
N ASP A 218 -15.87 -27.09 26.32
CA ASP A 218 -16.60 -26.08 25.56
C ASP A 218 -16.92 -24.84 26.41
N GLY A 219 -17.09 -23.69 25.75
CA GLY A 219 -17.58 -22.45 26.34
C GLY A 219 -18.77 -21.88 25.58
N SER A 220 -19.81 -21.46 26.29
CA SER A 220 -21.05 -20.95 25.69
C SER A 220 -21.41 -19.55 26.18
N LEU A 221 -21.81 -18.65 25.27
CA LEU A 221 -22.25 -17.28 25.55
C LEU A 221 -23.68 -17.04 25.04
N ASP A 222 -24.58 -16.61 25.92
CA ASP A 222 -25.87 -16.04 25.53
C ASP A 222 -25.78 -14.50 25.50
N PRO A 223 -25.79 -13.87 24.30
CA PRO A 223 -25.63 -12.43 24.17
C PRO A 223 -26.87 -11.62 24.57
N ILE A 224 -28.05 -12.26 24.72
CA ILE A 224 -29.33 -11.63 25.07
C ILE A 224 -29.48 -11.64 26.60
N GLN A 225 -29.30 -12.81 27.22
CA GLN A 225 -29.41 -12.95 28.68
C GLN A 225 -28.14 -12.50 29.41
N GLU A 226 -27.05 -12.21 28.68
CA GLU A 226 -25.73 -11.86 29.23
C GLU A 226 -25.21 -12.93 30.20
N LYS A 227 -25.27 -14.19 29.80
CA LYS A 227 -24.83 -15.35 30.59
C LYS A 227 -23.73 -16.11 29.86
N VAL A 228 -22.72 -16.56 30.61
CA VAL A 228 -21.58 -17.31 30.08
C VAL A 228 -21.41 -18.59 30.90
N GLY A 229 -21.33 -19.72 30.23
CA GLY A 229 -21.16 -21.03 30.83
C GLY A 229 -19.95 -21.74 30.26
N ILE A 230 -19.37 -22.63 31.06
CA ILE A 230 -18.29 -23.54 30.66
C ILE A 230 -18.74 -24.97 30.88
N GLY A 231 -18.29 -25.87 30.02
CA GLY A 231 -18.64 -27.29 30.05
C GLY A 231 -17.42 -28.17 29.84
N MET A 232 -17.42 -29.33 30.50
CA MET A 232 -16.45 -30.38 30.28
C MET A 232 -17.12 -31.75 30.37
N TYR A 233 -16.65 -32.70 29.57
CA TYR A 233 -17.08 -34.10 29.61
C TYR A 233 -15.89 -35.05 29.46
N VAL A 234 -15.86 -36.09 30.31
CA VAL A 234 -14.82 -37.13 30.32
C VAL A 234 -15.46 -38.50 30.15
N PRO A 235 -15.45 -39.10 28.93
CA PRO A 235 -16.16 -40.34 28.66
C PRO A 235 -15.72 -41.53 29.52
N GLN A 236 -14.41 -41.64 29.81
CA GLN A 236 -13.87 -42.78 30.58
C GLN A 236 -14.47 -42.92 31.99
N TYR A 237 -14.90 -41.81 32.58
CA TYR A 237 -15.45 -41.76 33.94
C TYR A 237 -16.94 -41.39 33.95
N GLU A 238 -17.55 -41.25 32.76
CA GLU A 238 -18.88 -40.64 32.57
C GLU A 238 -19.06 -39.31 33.32
N TYR A 239 -17.96 -38.58 33.52
CA TYR A 239 -17.95 -37.38 34.35
C TYR A 239 -18.33 -36.15 33.53
N SER A 240 -19.28 -35.36 34.03
CA SER A 240 -19.72 -34.10 33.45
C SER A 240 -19.49 -32.95 34.43
N PHE A 241 -18.94 -31.85 33.94
CA PHE A 241 -18.78 -30.63 34.69
C PHE A 241 -19.37 -29.45 33.94
N HIS A 242 -20.06 -28.59 34.65
CA HIS A 242 -20.59 -27.34 34.13
C HIS A 242 -20.60 -26.26 35.21
N ASP A 243 -20.21 -25.06 34.86
CA ASP A 243 -20.21 -23.92 35.78
C ASP A 243 -20.52 -22.62 35.03
N SER A 244 -20.89 -21.59 35.77
CA SER A 244 -21.09 -20.23 35.24
C SER A 244 -19.83 -19.38 35.47
N VAL A 245 -19.52 -18.53 34.51
CA VAL A 245 -18.41 -17.57 34.61
C VAL A 245 -18.94 -16.14 34.51
N PRO A 246 -18.17 -15.11 34.93
CA PRO A 246 -18.67 -13.74 34.91
C PRO A 246 -19.14 -13.32 33.52
N LYS A 247 -20.29 -12.63 33.45
CA LYS A 247 -20.94 -12.22 32.19
C LYS A 247 -20.09 -11.36 31.23
N MET A 248 -18.99 -10.81 31.73
CA MET A 248 -18.04 -10.03 30.95
C MET A 248 -17.03 -10.88 30.18
N ALA A 249 -16.89 -12.17 30.52
CA ALA A 249 -15.97 -13.09 29.87
C ALA A 249 -16.29 -13.23 28.37
N GLN A 250 -15.28 -13.10 27.53
CA GLN A 250 -15.42 -13.39 26.10
C GLN A 250 -15.50 -14.90 25.87
N ILE A 251 -16.05 -15.31 24.73
CA ILE A 251 -16.19 -16.73 24.37
C ILE A 251 -14.84 -17.47 24.43
N CYS A 252 -13.80 -16.91 23.81
CA CYS A 252 -12.45 -17.48 23.83
C CYS A 252 -11.87 -17.60 25.27
N THR A 253 -12.28 -16.71 26.18
CA THR A 253 -11.86 -16.75 27.58
C THR A 253 -12.58 -17.87 28.32
N ALA A 254 -13.88 -18.05 28.09
CA ALA A 254 -14.66 -19.16 28.63
C ALA A 254 -14.08 -20.52 28.21
N GLU A 255 -13.76 -20.68 26.93
CA GLU A 255 -13.05 -21.85 26.39
C GLU A 255 -11.73 -22.13 27.12
N THR A 256 -10.94 -21.08 27.37
CA THR A 256 -9.65 -21.22 28.05
C THR A 256 -9.82 -21.60 29.53
N ILE A 257 -10.89 -21.14 30.18
CA ILE A 257 -11.25 -21.56 31.55
C ILE A 257 -11.71 -23.02 31.56
N ALA A 258 -12.48 -23.47 30.56
CA ALA A 258 -12.88 -24.86 30.44
C ALA A 258 -11.66 -25.80 30.29
N ILE A 259 -10.69 -25.42 29.45
CA ILE A 259 -9.41 -26.13 29.33
C ILE A 259 -8.61 -26.11 30.65
N HIS A 260 -8.63 -24.97 31.37
CA HIS A 260 -8.00 -24.89 32.69
C HIS A 260 -8.60 -25.92 33.66
N LYS A 261 -9.92 -26.03 33.70
CA LYS A 261 -10.64 -27.01 34.55
C LYS A 261 -10.34 -28.44 34.15
N ALA A 262 -10.18 -28.73 32.86
CA ALA A 262 -9.72 -30.04 32.40
C ALA A 262 -8.31 -30.39 32.92
N CYS A 263 -7.40 -29.43 32.99
CA CYS A 263 -6.07 -29.64 33.57
C CYS A 263 -6.16 -29.92 35.08
N THR A 264 -6.99 -29.15 35.81
CA THR A 264 -7.25 -29.37 37.24
C THR A 264 -7.79 -30.79 37.48
N PHE A 265 -8.77 -31.23 36.68
CA PHE A 265 -9.32 -32.58 36.77
C PHE A 265 -8.26 -33.66 36.57
N CYS A 266 -7.32 -33.46 35.64
CA CYS A 266 -6.23 -34.41 35.43
C CYS A 266 -5.33 -34.57 36.66
N LEU A 267 -5.02 -33.47 37.35
CA LEU A 267 -4.20 -33.48 38.56
C LEU A 267 -4.94 -34.09 39.75
N GLU A 268 -6.20 -33.72 39.96
CA GLU A 268 -7.04 -34.21 41.07
C GLU A 268 -7.30 -35.73 40.99
N ASN A 269 -7.32 -36.30 39.78
CA ASN A 269 -7.60 -37.72 39.53
C ASN A 269 -6.34 -38.53 39.14
N ASP A 270 -5.14 -37.99 39.35
CA ASP A 270 -3.84 -38.61 39.02
C ASP A 270 -3.74 -39.21 37.60
N ILE A 271 -4.29 -38.51 36.61
CA ILE A 271 -4.29 -38.97 35.22
C ILE A 271 -2.88 -38.85 34.65
N LYS A 272 -2.27 -39.96 34.22
CA LYS A 272 -0.89 -39.95 33.66
C LYS A 272 -0.81 -39.47 32.22
N LYS A 273 -1.83 -39.72 31.39
CA LYS A 273 -1.87 -39.36 29.97
C LYS A 273 -3.25 -38.86 29.58
N ALA A 274 -3.37 -37.64 29.07
CA ALA A 274 -4.64 -37.04 28.68
C ALA A 274 -4.57 -36.29 27.34
N VAL A 275 -5.68 -36.27 26.61
CA VAL A 275 -5.89 -35.43 25.43
C VAL A 275 -7.12 -34.56 25.67
N ILE A 276 -6.93 -33.24 25.59
CA ILE A 276 -8.01 -32.26 25.73
C ILE A 276 -8.44 -31.82 24.33
N PHE A 277 -9.71 -32.05 24.02
CA PHE A 277 -10.38 -31.70 22.78
C PHE A 277 -11.21 -30.42 22.96
N SER A 278 -11.00 -29.43 22.10
CA SER A 278 -11.80 -28.19 22.03
C SER A 278 -12.04 -27.81 20.57
N ASP A 279 -13.21 -27.26 20.27
CA ASP A 279 -13.53 -26.74 18.93
C ASP A 279 -13.09 -25.28 18.73
N SER A 280 -12.64 -24.62 19.80
CA SER A 280 -12.14 -23.26 19.76
C SER A 280 -10.70 -23.19 19.27
N GLN A 281 -10.53 -23.15 17.95
CA GLN A 281 -9.22 -22.95 17.33
C GLN A 281 -8.54 -21.66 17.84
N SER A 282 -9.33 -20.63 18.18
CA SER A 282 -8.81 -19.40 18.79
C SER A 282 -8.18 -19.60 20.17
N ALA A 283 -8.80 -20.41 21.04
CA ALA A 283 -8.26 -20.68 22.38
C ALA A 283 -6.97 -21.53 22.28
N LEU A 284 -7.00 -22.58 21.45
CA LEU A 284 -5.85 -23.47 21.25
C LEU A 284 -4.64 -22.75 20.65
N LYS A 285 -4.84 -21.92 19.61
CA LYS A 285 -3.77 -21.10 19.01
C LYS A 285 -3.17 -20.10 20.00
N LYS A 286 -4.00 -19.61 20.94
CA LYS A 286 -3.57 -18.65 21.95
C LYS A 286 -2.70 -19.30 23.03
N LEU A 287 -3.06 -20.50 23.48
CA LEU A 287 -2.29 -21.30 24.45
C LEU A 287 -0.95 -21.80 23.88
N THR A 288 -0.94 -22.17 22.60
CA THR A 288 0.24 -22.75 21.91
C THR A 288 1.21 -21.69 21.38
N SER A 289 0.83 -20.42 21.37
CA SER A 289 1.70 -19.32 20.93
C SER A 289 2.84 -19.08 21.94
N ASN A 290 4.07 -19.01 21.41
CA ASN A 290 5.28 -18.62 22.17
C ASN A 290 5.64 -17.13 22.02
N LYS A 291 4.80 -16.34 21.33
CA LYS A 291 5.05 -14.90 21.15
C LYS A 291 4.70 -14.12 22.41
N LEU A 292 5.70 -13.50 23.03
CA LEU A 292 5.52 -12.48 24.06
C LEU A 292 4.88 -11.23 23.45
N ASN A 293 3.56 -11.07 23.62
CA ASN A 293 2.84 -9.87 23.22
C ASN A 293 2.15 -9.24 24.44
N LYS A 294 2.04 -7.91 24.46
CA LYS A 294 1.29 -7.12 25.46
C LYS A 294 -0.20 -7.50 25.56
N ASP A 295 -0.70 -8.27 24.60
CA ASP A 295 -2.09 -8.70 24.46
C ASP A 295 -2.35 -10.13 25.00
N LEU A 296 -1.34 -10.82 25.55
CA LEU A 296 -1.54 -12.08 26.29
C LEU A 296 -2.29 -11.78 27.59
N ASP A 297 -3.47 -12.36 27.75
CA ASP A 297 -4.29 -12.20 28.96
C ASP A 297 -3.87 -13.17 30.07
N TYR A 298 -4.22 -12.79 31.28
CA TYR A 298 -3.93 -13.53 32.50
C TYR A 298 -4.45 -14.97 32.54
N ILE A 299 -5.65 -15.24 31.99
CA ILE A 299 -6.25 -16.57 32.05
C ILE A 299 -5.51 -17.53 31.12
N THR A 300 -5.16 -17.07 29.91
CA THR A 300 -4.28 -17.84 29.00
C THR A 300 -2.95 -18.18 29.66
N LEU A 301 -2.33 -17.19 30.33
CA LEU A 301 -1.06 -17.36 31.03
C LEU A 301 -1.15 -18.40 32.16
N LEU A 302 -2.16 -18.29 33.01
CA LEU A 302 -2.45 -19.22 34.10
C LEU A 302 -2.70 -20.65 33.59
N THR A 303 -3.47 -20.80 32.50
CA THR A 303 -3.72 -22.11 31.89
C THR A 303 -2.47 -22.69 31.26
N LYS A 304 -1.61 -21.88 30.65
CA LYS A 304 -0.33 -22.34 30.08
C LYS A 304 0.61 -22.83 31.18
N GLU A 305 0.73 -22.10 32.29
CA GLU A 305 1.49 -22.53 33.45
C GLU A 305 0.97 -23.86 34.01
N MET A 306 -0.35 -24.00 34.15
CA MET A 306 -0.99 -25.23 34.61
C MET A 306 -0.67 -26.43 33.71
N LEU A 307 -0.81 -26.27 32.39
CA LEU A 307 -0.49 -27.31 31.40
C LEU A 307 0.96 -27.78 31.52
N ILE A 308 1.90 -26.84 31.67
CA ILE A 308 3.32 -27.15 31.77
C ILE A 308 3.65 -27.82 33.12
N ASN A 309 3.03 -27.37 34.21
CA ASN A 309 3.19 -28.00 35.53
C ASN A 309 2.62 -29.43 35.55
N CYS A 310 1.53 -29.71 34.82
CA CYS A 310 1.05 -31.09 34.63
C CYS A 310 2.13 -31.97 33.98
N ASN A 311 2.77 -31.48 32.91
CA ASN A 311 3.85 -32.21 32.24
C ASN A 311 5.07 -32.42 33.16
N PHE A 312 5.47 -31.42 33.96
CA PHE A 312 6.55 -31.57 34.93
C PHE A 312 6.24 -32.58 36.05
N ASN A 313 4.97 -32.70 36.43
CA ASN A 313 4.51 -33.68 37.43
C ASN A 313 4.29 -35.09 36.85
N GLY A 314 4.67 -35.33 35.59
CA GLY A 314 4.57 -36.64 34.94
C GLY A 314 3.21 -36.93 34.28
N THR A 315 2.30 -35.96 34.23
CA THR A 315 1.03 -36.03 33.50
C THR A 315 1.21 -35.46 32.10
N ILE A 316 1.20 -36.32 31.08
CA ILE A 316 1.38 -35.90 29.68
C ILE A 316 0.03 -35.42 29.13
N ILE A 317 -0.12 -34.11 28.93
CA ILE A 317 -1.33 -33.50 28.33
C ILE A 317 -1.05 -33.07 26.89
N LYS A 318 -1.90 -33.52 25.96
CA LYS A 318 -1.91 -33.04 24.56
C LYS A 318 -3.17 -32.24 24.26
N LEU A 319 -3.04 -31.21 23.42
CA LEU A 319 -4.16 -30.39 22.97
C LEU A 319 -4.55 -30.76 21.53
N ALA A 320 -5.83 -30.99 21.30
CA ALA A 320 -6.37 -31.37 20.00
C ALA A 320 -7.57 -30.49 19.61
N TRP A 321 -7.56 -30.02 18.35
CA TRP A 321 -8.72 -29.33 17.79
C TRP A 321 -9.73 -30.33 17.19
N VAL A 322 -11.02 -30.10 17.43
CA VAL A 322 -12.13 -30.87 16.84
C VAL A 322 -13.14 -29.94 16.15
N PRO A 323 -13.82 -30.37 15.08
CA PRO A 323 -14.89 -29.59 14.50
C PRO A 323 -16.13 -29.57 15.40
N GLY A 324 -16.71 -28.39 15.63
CA GLY A 324 -17.94 -28.22 16.40
C GLY A 324 -19.19 -28.67 15.63
N HIS A 325 -20.20 -29.16 16.36
CA HIS A 325 -21.51 -29.58 15.84
C HIS A 325 -21.48 -30.66 14.73
N THR A 326 -20.53 -31.60 14.76
CA THR A 326 -20.39 -32.66 13.75
C THR A 326 -20.71 -34.08 14.24
N GLY A 327 -21.56 -34.27 15.27
CA GLY A 327 -21.91 -35.62 15.73
C GLY A 327 -20.87 -36.29 16.62
N ILE A 328 -19.88 -35.55 17.14
CA ILE A 328 -18.89 -36.10 18.07
C ILE A 328 -19.51 -36.09 19.47
N ASP A 329 -20.00 -37.25 19.92
CA ASP A 329 -20.74 -37.40 21.20
C ASP A 329 -20.05 -36.71 22.40
N GLY A 330 -18.73 -36.83 22.52
CA GLY A 330 -17.98 -36.17 23.59
C GLY A 330 -18.02 -34.64 23.53
N ASN A 331 -17.93 -34.05 22.33
CA ASN A 331 -17.99 -32.60 22.13
C ASN A 331 -19.42 -32.07 22.28
N GLU A 332 -20.42 -32.83 21.82
CA GLU A 332 -21.84 -32.47 21.97
C GLU A 332 -22.28 -32.49 23.43
N ARG A 333 -21.76 -33.42 24.23
CA ARG A 333 -21.98 -33.43 25.69
C ARG A 333 -21.28 -32.25 26.38
N ALA A 334 -20.07 -31.87 25.94
CA ALA A 334 -19.40 -30.69 26.46
C ALA A 334 -20.18 -29.39 26.15
N ASP A 335 -20.68 -29.23 24.93
CA ASP A 335 -21.56 -28.10 24.54
C ASP A 335 -22.86 -28.07 25.35
N LYS A 336 -23.50 -29.23 25.54
CA LYS A 336 -24.68 -29.34 26.41
C LYS A 336 -24.36 -28.91 27.85
N ASN A 337 -23.22 -29.34 28.38
CA ASN A 337 -22.75 -28.95 29.71
C ASN A 337 -22.48 -27.45 29.80
N ALA A 338 -21.84 -26.83 28.80
CA ALA A 338 -21.63 -25.39 28.78
C ALA A 338 -22.96 -24.61 28.73
N ASN A 339 -23.94 -25.14 28.00
CA ASN A 339 -25.30 -24.59 27.94
C ASN A 339 -26.04 -24.70 29.29
N LEU A 340 -25.87 -25.80 30.03
CA LEU A 340 -26.38 -25.95 31.40
C LEU A 340 -25.68 -24.99 32.36
N GLY A 341 -24.35 -24.82 32.22
CA GLY A 341 -23.55 -23.89 33.03
C GLY A 341 -24.07 -22.46 33.00
N LYS A 342 -24.60 -21.99 31.86
CA LYS A 342 -25.22 -20.65 31.75
C LYS A 342 -26.39 -20.45 32.72
N GLN A 343 -27.09 -21.52 33.12
CA GLN A 343 -28.28 -21.44 33.97
C GLN A 343 -27.95 -21.36 35.46
N LEU A 344 -26.71 -21.68 35.84
CA LEU A 344 -26.27 -21.68 37.23
C LEU A 344 -26.00 -20.25 37.74
N PRO A 345 -26.18 -20.00 39.05
CA PRO A 345 -25.72 -18.77 39.67
C PRO A 345 -24.19 -18.72 39.66
N ILE A 346 -23.63 -17.50 39.56
CA ILE A 346 -22.18 -17.29 39.65
C ILE A 346 -21.74 -17.56 41.08
N THR A 347 -21.13 -18.73 41.29
CA THR A 347 -20.60 -19.18 42.60
C THR A 347 -19.13 -18.80 42.78
N ASN A 348 -18.38 -18.65 41.69
CA ASN A 348 -16.94 -18.41 41.69
C ASN A 348 -16.57 -16.96 41.29
N ASN A 349 -15.81 -16.28 42.16
CA ASN A 349 -15.24 -14.94 41.91
C ASN A 349 -14.01 -15.02 40.96
N ILE A 350 -14.21 -15.53 39.75
CA ILE A 350 -13.15 -15.51 38.72
C ILE A 350 -12.89 -14.05 38.31
N LEU A 351 -11.65 -13.60 38.50
CA LEU A 351 -11.21 -12.29 38.04
C LEU A 351 -10.74 -12.39 36.58
N LEU A 352 -11.18 -11.45 35.76
CA LEU A 352 -10.90 -11.39 34.33
C LEU A 352 -9.77 -10.41 34.02
N ASP A 353 -9.18 -10.53 32.84
CA ASP A 353 -8.33 -9.49 32.31
C ASP A 353 -9.14 -8.22 32.00
N LYS A 354 -8.49 -7.06 32.07
CA LYS A 354 -9.13 -5.78 31.71
C LYS A 354 -9.70 -5.79 30.29
N ALA A 355 -9.14 -6.58 29.37
CA ALA A 355 -9.59 -6.67 27.98
C ALA A 355 -11.03 -7.21 27.87
N ASP A 356 -11.36 -8.29 28.58
CA ASP A 356 -12.72 -8.86 28.64
C ASP A 356 -13.72 -7.86 29.18
N VAL A 357 -13.39 -7.24 30.32
CA VAL A 357 -14.24 -6.22 30.96
C VAL A 357 -14.44 -5.03 30.03
N LEU A 358 -13.37 -4.56 29.35
CA LEU A 358 -13.47 -3.46 28.39
C LEU A 358 -14.31 -3.81 27.17
N ALA A 359 -14.28 -5.05 26.67
CA ALA A 359 -15.11 -5.47 25.55
C ALA A 359 -16.60 -5.39 25.90
N TYR A 360 -16.98 -5.85 27.10
CA TYR A 360 -18.34 -5.71 27.62
C TYR A 360 -18.73 -4.24 27.85
N CYS A 361 -17.88 -3.47 28.54
CA CYS A 361 -18.10 -2.03 28.76
C CYS A 361 -18.27 -1.26 27.44
N LYS A 362 -17.51 -1.62 26.39
CA LYS A 362 -17.64 -1.04 25.05
C LYS A 362 -19.02 -1.27 24.47
N LYS A 363 -19.52 -2.52 24.52
CA LYS A 363 -20.85 -2.89 24.01
C LYS A 363 -21.93 -2.07 24.72
N LYS A 364 -21.88 -2.01 26.06
CA LYS A 364 -22.86 -1.28 26.87
C LYS A 364 -22.82 0.23 26.64
N TYR A 365 -21.61 0.82 26.67
CA TYR A 365 -21.42 2.26 26.42
C TYR A 365 -21.88 2.66 25.02
N HIS A 366 -21.48 1.88 24.01
CA HIS A 366 -21.86 2.12 22.62
C HIS A 366 -23.37 1.99 22.40
N ASN A 367 -24.04 1.04 23.06
CA ASN A 367 -25.50 0.91 22.99
C ASN A 367 -26.23 2.11 23.61
N ASN A 368 -25.75 2.62 24.75
CA ASN A 368 -26.31 3.84 25.35
C ASN A 368 -26.14 5.04 24.42
N TRP A 369 -24.95 5.20 23.85
CA TRP A 369 -24.70 6.25 22.86
C TRP A 369 -25.56 6.10 21.60
N ILE A 370 -25.76 4.89 21.08
CA ILE A 370 -26.66 4.66 19.94
C ILE A 370 -28.08 5.14 20.26
N LYS A 371 -28.58 4.94 21.49
CA LYS A 371 -29.90 5.45 21.91
C LYS A 371 -29.93 6.98 21.90
N GLU A 372 -28.87 7.65 22.35
CA GLU A 372 -28.76 9.12 22.27
C GLU A 372 -28.68 9.63 20.84
N TRP A 373 -27.87 8.98 19.99
CA TRP A 373 -27.80 9.25 18.56
C TRP A 373 -29.18 9.07 17.91
N ASP A 374 -29.93 8.04 18.31
CA ASP A 374 -31.27 7.79 17.81
C ASP A 374 -32.24 8.93 18.18
N ASN A 375 -32.26 9.30 19.46
CA ASN A 375 -33.06 10.41 19.97
C ASN A 375 -32.74 11.75 19.29
N SER A 376 -31.51 11.94 18.79
CA SER A 376 -31.11 13.17 18.08
C SER A 376 -31.93 13.46 16.81
N PHE A 377 -32.55 12.43 16.20
CA PHE A 377 -33.36 12.59 14.99
C PHE A 377 -34.75 13.19 15.24
N ASN A 378 -35.19 13.28 16.50
CA ASN A 378 -36.46 13.92 16.87
C ASN A 378 -36.51 15.39 16.42
N HIS A 379 -35.35 16.06 16.42
CA HIS A 379 -35.24 17.48 16.04
C HIS A 379 -34.83 17.68 14.58
N LYS A 380 -33.79 16.97 14.09
CA LYS A 380 -33.24 17.19 12.74
C LYS A 380 -32.75 15.89 12.09
N GLY A 381 -33.01 15.75 10.79
CA GLY A 381 -32.54 14.61 9.99
C GLY A 381 -33.53 13.45 9.85
N LYS A 382 -34.83 13.68 10.10
CA LYS A 382 -35.91 12.67 9.99
C LYS A 382 -35.87 11.88 8.67
N TRP A 383 -35.56 12.54 7.55
CA TRP A 383 -35.35 11.90 6.24
C TRP A 383 -34.28 10.81 6.30
N TYR A 384 -33.11 11.11 6.86
CA TYR A 384 -32.01 10.17 6.98
C TYR A 384 -32.36 9.00 7.91
N LYS A 385 -33.06 9.26 9.02
CA LYS A 385 -33.49 8.21 9.97
C LYS A 385 -34.41 7.17 9.32
N ALA A 386 -35.26 7.58 8.40
CA ALA A 386 -36.10 6.67 7.63
C ALA A 386 -35.29 5.74 6.70
N ILE A 387 -34.13 6.22 6.22
CA ILE A 387 -33.23 5.47 5.31
C ILE A 387 -32.22 4.61 6.09
N GLN A 388 -31.73 5.10 7.23
CA GLN A 388 -30.76 4.42 8.08
C GLN A 388 -31.29 4.34 9.52
N PRO A 389 -32.13 3.34 9.83
CA PRO A 389 -32.77 3.24 11.14
C PRO A 389 -31.79 2.82 12.25
N GLN A 390 -30.70 2.13 11.92
CA GLN A 390 -29.71 1.68 12.90
C GLN A 390 -28.33 2.28 12.62
N PHE A 391 -27.54 2.52 13.68
CA PHE A 391 -26.18 3.01 13.52
C PHE A 391 -25.29 1.95 12.85
N PRO A 392 -24.56 2.26 11.77
CA PRO A 392 -23.75 1.27 11.07
C PRO A 392 -22.43 0.97 11.80
N LYS A 393 -22.01 -0.31 11.84
CA LYS A 393 -20.71 -0.71 12.43
C LYS A 393 -19.50 -0.21 11.62
N THR A 394 -19.66 -0.13 10.30
CA THR A 394 -18.63 0.37 9.36
C THR A 394 -19.31 1.21 8.28
N PRO A 395 -18.61 2.19 7.69
CA PRO A 395 -19.16 2.97 6.58
C PRO A 395 -19.48 2.04 5.40
N TRP A 396 -20.66 2.18 4.81
CA TRP A 396 -21.08 1.34 3.70
C TRP A 396 -20.13 1.47 2.50
N PHE A 397 -19.56 2.67 2.29
CA PHE A 397 -18.62 2.95 1.20
C PHE A 397 -17.24 2.27 1.36
N ASN A 398 -16.89 1.72 2.53
CA ASN A 398 -15.63 0.96 2.68
C ASN A 398 -15.58 -0.32 1.85
N LYS A 399 -16.74 -0.85 1.45
CA LYS A 399 -16.87 -2.04 0.61
C LYS A 399 -16.67 -1.73 -0.88
N PHE A 400 -16.54 -0.46 -1.26
CA PHE A 400 -16.45 0.02 -2.64
C PHE A 400 -15.06 0.59 -2.88
N SER A 401 -14.05 -0.25 -3.14
CA SER A 401 -12.67 0.22 -3.14
C SER A 401 -12.23 1.00 -4.39
N TYR A 402 -13.09 1.16 -5.42
CA TYR A 402 -12.72 1.87 -6.66
C TYR A 402 -13.87 2.61 -7.37
N THR A 403 -14.90 3.08 -6.65
CA THR A 403 -15.98 3.87 -7.28
C THR A 403 -15.65 5.36 -7.35
N ASN A 404 -16.03 6.00 -8.45
CA ASN A 404 -15.90 7.44 -8.64
C ASN A 404 -16.53 8.18 -7.45
N ARG A 405 -15.73 8.96 -6.71
CA ARG A 405 -16.16 9.77 -5.56
C ARG A 405 -17.45 10.55 -5.83
N ARG A 406 -17.64 11.02 -7.07
CA ARG A 406 -18.88 11.69 -7.50
C ARG A 406 -20.11 10.86 -7.15
N HIS A 407 -20.09 9.56 -7.41
CA HIS A 407 -21.22 8.66 -7.15
C HIS A 407 -21.46 8.51 -5.65
N ILE A 408 -20.40 8.20 -4.88
CA ILE A 408 -20.53 8.06 -3.43
C ILE A 408 -21.06 9.36 -2.81
N SER A 409 -20.47 10.52 -3.12
CA SER A 409 -20.93 11.79 -2.58
C SER A 409 -22.35 12.16 -3.01
N THR A 410 -22.77 11.79 -4.23
CA THR A 410 -24.14 12.02 -4.69
C THR A 410 -25.12 11.12 -3.93
N ILE A 411 -24.79 9.84 -3.74
CA ILE A 411 -25.59 8.90 -2.95
C ILE A 411 -25.69 9.37 -1.50
N ILE A 412 -24.60 9.79 -0.86
CA ILE A 412 -24.66 10.31 0.51
C ILE A 412 -25.54 11.57 0.59
N ARG A 413 -25.47 12.47 -0.41
CA ARG A 413 -26.35 13.65 -0.46
C ARG A 413 -27.82 13.29 -0.61
N MET A 414 -28.15 12.27 -1.41
CA MET A 414 -29.51 11.76 -1.55
C MET A 414 -29.98 11.09 -0.25
N ARG A 415 -29.15 10.21 0.35
CA ARG A 415 -29.42 9.55 1.65
C ARG A 415 -29.66 10.56 2.76
N THR A 416 -28.91 11.66 2.76
CA THR A 416 -29.08 12.72 3.77
C THR A 416 -30.20 13.71 3.44
N GLY A 417 -30.74 13.72 2.22
CA GLY A 417 -31.77 14.67 1.77
C GLY A 417 -31.22 16.07 1.42
N HIS A 418 -29.91 16.19 1.17
CA HIS A 418 -29.19 17.43 0.93
C HIS A 418 -28.51 17.43 -0.45
N CYS A 419 -29.30 17.31 -1.51
CA CYS A 419 -28.88 17.02 -2.88
C CYS A 419 -29.12 18.16 -3.90
N LEU A 420 -29.49 19.37 -3.44
CA LEU A 420 -29.74 20.55 -4.31
C LEU A 420 -30.83 20.33 -5.36
N THR A 421 -31.89 19.58 -5.05
CA THR A 421 -33.13 19.64 -5.84
C THR A 421 -33.78 21.01 -5.69
N ASP A 422 -34.72 21.40 -6.55
CA ASP A 422 -35.34 22.74 -6.47
C ASP A 422 -36.10 22.93 -5.16
N GLN A 423 -36.77 21.87 -4.66
CA GLN A 423 -37.34 21.87 -3.31
C GLN A 423 -36.28 22.09 -2.22
N HIS A 424 -35.11 21.46 -2.33
CA HIS A 424 -34.03 21.66 -1.35
C HIS A 424 -33.38 23.04 -1.50
N LYS A 425 -33.18 23.56 -2.71
CA LYS A 425 -32.64 24.90 -2.99
C LYS A 425 -33.55 25.98 -2.40
N PHE A 426 -34.87 25.85 -2.57
CA PHE A 426 -35.86 26.72 -1.94
C PHE A 426 -35.78 26.68 -0.41
N LYS A 427 -35.74 25.47 0.18
CA LYS A 427 -35.59 25.30 1.64
C LYS A 427 -34.32 25.93 2.23
N ILE A 428 -33.27 26.12 1.43
CA ILE A 428 -32.01 26.76 1.87
C ILE A 428 -31.85 28.18 1.32
N GLY A 429 -32.89 28.76 0.69
CA GLY A 429 -32.90 30.15 0.20
C GLY A 429 -31.99 30.41 -1.01
N ILE A 430 -31.71 29.40 -1.83
CA ILE A 430 -30.93 29.54 -3.09
C ILE A 430 -31.85 29.75 -4.30
N ALA A 431 -33.08 29.23 -4.26
CA ALA A 431 -34.07 29.38 -5.32
C ALA A 431 -35.32 30.03 -4.75
N ASP A 432 -36.00 30.84 -5.57
CA ASP A 432 -37.21 31.58 -5.18
C ASP A 432 -38.48 30.70 -5.21
N SER A 433 -38.39 29.50 -5.80
CA SER A 433 -39.49 28.54 -5.90
C SER A 433 -39.01 27.12 -5.63
N PRO A 434 -39.82 26.26 -4.97
CA PRO A 434 -39.54 24.84 -4.79
C PRO A 434 -39.90 23.99 -6.03
N LEU A 435 -40.45 24.61 -7.07
CA LEU A 435 -40.91 23.93 -8.27
C LEU A 435 -39.75 23.64 -9.23
N CYS A 436 -39.83 22.48 -9.87
CA CYS A 436 -39.04 22.10 -11.03
C CYS A 436 -39.44 22.94 -12.25
N GLU A 437 -38.59 22.99 -13.27
CA GLU A 437 -38.87 23.67 -14.55
C GLU A 437 -40.16 23.16 -15.22
N CYS A 438 -40.60 21.94 -14.93
CA CYS A 438 -41.84 21.38 -15.45
C CYS A 438 -43.10 21.79 -14.65
N GLY A 439 -42.95 22.72 -13.68
CA GLY A 439 -44.04 23.26 -12.88
C GLY A 439 -44.48 22.40 -11.68
N GLN A 440 -43.95 21.18 -11.53
CA GLN A 440 -44.23 20.28 -10.39
C GLN A 440 -43.23 20.49 -9.25
N LEU A 441 -43.52 19.99 -8.05
CA LEU A 441 -42.61 20.08 -6.91
C LEU A 441 -41.27 19.38 -7.21
N GLY A 442 -40.16 20.11 -7.20
CA GLY A 442 -38.83 19.59 -7.54
C GLY A 442 -38.18 18.79 -6.41
N ASP A 443 -38.84 17.72 -5.93
CA ASP A 443 -38.27 16.77 -4.99
C ASP A 443 -37.55 15.61 -5.70
N LEU A 444 -36.86 14.75 -4.93
CA LEU A 444 -36.10 13.65 -5.51
C LEU A 444 -36.99 12.63 -6.23
N ASP A 445 -38.20 12.38 -5.74
CA ASP A 445 -39.09 11.38 -6.34
C ASP A 445 -39.63 11.90 -7.68
N HIS A 446 -40.04 13.16 -7.73
CA HIS A 446 -40.42 13.83 -8.96
C HIS A 446 -39.26 13.86 -9.96
N LEU A 447 -38.07 14.31 -9.56
CA LEU A 447 -36.92 14.43 -10.46
C LEU A 447 -36.45 13.09 -11.04
N PHE A 448 -36.61 11.98 -10.32
CA PHE A 448 -36.18 10.65 -10.78
C PHE A 448 -37.30 9.83 -11.43
N PHE A 449 -38.56 9.97 -11.01
CA PHE A 449 -39.65 9.09 -11.45
C PHE A 449 -40.79 9.80 -12.19
N GLY A 450 -40.91 11.13 -12.09
CA GLY A 450 -42.12 11.84 -12.53
C GLY A 450 -41.89 13.14 -13.31
N CYS A 451 -40.65 13.52 -13.61
CA CYS A 451 -40.36 14.77 -14.31
C CYS A 451 -40.35 14.56 -15.82
N GLU A 452 -41.28 15.22 -16.52
CA GLU A 452 -41.40 15.09 -17.98
C GLU A 452 -40.26 15.76 -18.75
N ILE A 453 -39.66 16.81 -18.19
CA ILE A 453 -38.48 17.50 -18.73
C ILE A 453 -37.21 16.68 -18.48
N ASN A 454 -37.10 16.10 -17.29
CA ASN A 454 -36.03 15.16 -16.95
C ASN A 454 -36.44 13.71 -17.25
N LYS A 455 -37.06 13.44 -18.41
CA LYS A 455 -37.21 12.07 -18.92
C LYS A 455 -35.81 11.50 -19.17
N ILE A 456 -35.19 11.03 -18.10
CA ILE A 456 -33.91 10.33 -18.10
C ILE A 456 -34.11 9.13 -19.04
N PRO A 457 -33.34 8.98 -20.13
CA PRO A 457 -33.41 7.79 -20.97
C PRO A 457 -33.13 6.60 -20.05
N THR A 458 -34.13 5.72 -19.93
CA THR A 458 -34.17 4.46 -19.15
C THR A 458 -32.80 4.01 -18.61
N PHE A 459 -32.44 4.48 -17.42
CA PHE A 459 -31.20 4.10 -16.75
C PHE A 459 -31.33 2.69 -16.17
N ASP A 460 -30.34 1.84 -16.46
CA ASP A 460 -30.08 0.53 -15.82
C ASP A 460 -30.17 0.59 -14.29
N LEU A 461 -29.91 1.74 -13.67
CA LEU A 461 -30.01 1.95 -12.23
C LEU A 461 -31.41 1.60 -11.71
N TYR A 462 -32.49 1.99 -12.41
CA TYR A 462 -33.87 1.77 -11.96
C TYR A 462 -34.27 0.28 -12.02
N GLN A 463 -34.01 -0.41 -13.13
CA GLN A 463 -34.29 -1.85 -13.23
C GLN A 463 -33.36 -2.68 -12.34
N THR A 464 -32.08 -2.30 -12.22
CA THR A 464 -31.13 -2.94 -11.32
C THR A 464 -31.55 -2.76 -9.87
N LEU A 465 -31.99 -1.57 -9.45
CA LEU A 465 -32.48 -1.31 -8.09
C LEU A 465 -33.73 -2.13 -7.72
N ILE A 466 -34.64 -2.37 -8.67
CA ILE A 466 -35.83 -3.20 -8.44
C ILE A 466 -35.45 -4.69 -8.37
N GLN A 467 -34.61 -5.14 -9.30
CA GLN A 467 -34.18 -6.54 -9.43
C GLN A 467 -33.23 -7.00 -8.32
N THR A 468 -32.38 -6.11 -7.78
CA THR A 468 -31.41 -6.45 -6.72
C THR A 468 -32.06 -6.54 -5.33
N HIS A 469 -33.28 -6.03 -5.17
CA HIS A 469 -33.90 -5.83 -3.86
C HIS A 469 -35.30 -6.43 -3.69
N ASN A 470 -35.83 -7.13 -4.70
CA ASN A 470 -37.11 -7.83 -4.65
C ASN A 470 -38.25 -6.98 -4.07
N THR A 471 -38.29 -5.68 -4.41
CA THR A 471 -39.25 -4.74 -3.83
C THR A 471 -40.50 -4.67 -4.70
N THR A 472 -41.58 -5.33 -4.27
CA THR A 472 -42.90 -5.26 -4.89
C THR A 472 -43.71 -4.15 -4.21
N GLY A 473 -43.74 -2.95 -4.81
CA GLY A 473 -44.56 -1.82 -4.37
C GLY A 473 -44.27 -0.53 -5.15
N PRO A 474 -45.07 0.54 -5.01
CA PRO A 474 -44.77 1.83 -5.63
C PRO A 474 -43.40 2.34 -5.16
N LEU A 475 -42.47 2.50 -6.10
CA LEU A 475 -41.08 2.82 -5.81
C LEU A 475 -40.92 4.31 -5.51
N ASN A 476 -40.22 4.60 -4.43
CA ASN A 476 -39.72 5.94 -4.12
C ASN A 476 -38.23 5.87 -3.80
N ILE A 477 -37.56 7.01 -3.84
CA ILE A 477 -36.12 7.14 -3.68
C ILE A 477 -35.66 6.66 -2.30
N LYS A 478 -36.53 6.68 -1.27
CA LYS A 478 -36.19 6.18 0.07
C LYS A 478 -36.01 4.67 0.05
N CYS A 479 -36.91 3.93 -0.61
CA CYS A 479 -36.82 2.47 -0.77
C CYS A 479 -35.56 2.06 -1.53
N VAL A 480 -35.19 2.83 -2.57
CA VAL A 480 -33.96 2.66 -3.34
C VAL A 480 -32.70 2.91 -2.49
N LEU A 481 -32.67 4.01 -1.75
CA LEU A 481 -31.52 4.43 -0.94
C LEU A 481 -31.29 3.54 0.28
N TYR A 482 -32.34 2.94 0.85
CA TYR A 482 -32.25 1.95 1.94
C TYR A 482 -31.44 0.72 1.50
N ASN A 483 -31.60 0.32 0.25
CA ASN A 483 -31.15 -0.95 -0.28
C ASN A 483 -29.78 -0.90 -1.01
N LEU A 484 -29.27 0.29 -1.35
CA LEU A 484 -28.10 0.57 -2.20
C LEU A 484 -26.69 0.09 -1.73
N THR A 485 -26.58 -0.93 -0.87
CA THR A 485 -25.29 -1.51 -0.45
C THR A 485 -24.80 -2.65 -1.36
N ALA A 486 -24.68 -2.47 -2.68
CA ALA A 486 -23.88 -3.37 -3.54
C ALA A 486 -23.60 -2.83 -4.98
N ASN A 487 -22.30 -2.86 -5.33
CA ASN A 487 -21.56 -2.92 -6.60
C ASN A 487 -21.96 -2.30 -7.97
N THR A 488 -20.99 -2.40 -8.90
CA THR A 488 -20.46 -1.47 -9.94
C THR A 488 -20.63 -1.98 -11.39
N ALA A 489 -20.93 -1.17 -12.43
CA ALA A 489 -20.07 -0.47 -13.44
C ALA A 489 -20.30 -0.99 -14.90
N SER A 490 -20.03 -0.19 -15.95
CA SER A 490 -20.38 -0.51 -17.37
C SER A 490 -19.28 -0.22 -18.42
N ALA A 491 -19.06 -1.18 -19.33
CA ALA A 491 -18.42 -1.06 -20.67
C ALA A 491 -18.63 -2.34 -21.52
N TYR A 492 -18.57 -3.52 -20.88
CA TYR A 492 -18.81 -4.83 -21.53
C TYR A 492 -20.25 -5.07 -21.97
N ASP A 493 -21.17 -4.19 -21.56
CA ASP A 493 -22.62 -4.39 -21.64
C ASP A 493 -23.16 -4.16 -23.07
N ASN A 494 -22.34 -3.60 -23.97
CA ASN A 494 -22.74 -3.22 -25.34
C ASN A 494 -22.23 -4.18 -26.43
N VAL A 495 -21.51 -5.25 -26.09
CA VAL A 495 -20.96 -6.19 -27.09
C VAL A 495 -22.08 -6.97 -27.77
N ASN A 496 -22.22 -6.85 -29.09
CA ASN A 496 -23.22 -7.60 -29.84
C ASN A 496 -22.73 -9.03 -30.11
N ASN A 497 -23.38 -10.02 -29.48
CA ASN A 497 -22.96 -11.43 -29.57
C ASN A 497 -23.06 -12.02 -30.97
N LYS A 498 -23.92 -11.49 -31.86
CA LYS A 498 -23.98 -11.95 -33.26
C LYS A 498 -22.74 -11.52 -34.05
N ILE A 499 -22.41 -10.24 -33.95
CA ILE A 499 -21.21 -9.66 -34.58
C ILE A 499 -19.95 -10.33 -34.05
N LEU A 500 -19.88 -10.62 -32.74
CA LEU A 500 -18.75 -11.33 -32.13
C LEU A 500 -18.53 -12.72 -32.76
N VAL A 501 -19.59 -13.48 -33.01
CA VAL A 501 -19.50 -14.83 -33.61
C VAL A 501 -19.03 -14.77 -35.06
N ASP A 502 -19.55 -13.80 -35.82
CA ASP A 502 -19.10 -13.59 -37.19
C ASP A 502 -17.61 -13.22 -37.23
N LYS A 503 -17.14 -12.38 -36.29
CA LYS A 503 -15.72 -12.05 -36.12
C LYS A 503 -14.88 -13.26 -35.70
N MET A 504 -15.39 -14.10 -34.80
CA MET A 504 -14.73 -15.35 -34.41
C MET A 504 -14.56 -16.32 -35.59
N ARG A 505 -15.55 -16.40 -36.47
CA ARG A 505 -15.45 -17.19 -37.72
C ARG A 505 -14.40 -16.61 -38.66
N GLN A 506 -14.35 -15.29 -38.81
CA GLN A 506 -13.39 -14.60 -39.66
C GLN A 506 -11.93 -14.85 -39.24
N ILE A 507 -11.65 -14.95 -37.93
CA ILE A 507 -10.31 -15.30 -37.43
C ILE A 507 -9.99 -16.81 -37.49
N GLY A 508 -10.88 -17.61 -38.08
CA GLY A 508 -10.67 -19.05 -38.31
C GLY A 508 -10.98 -19.94 -37.11
N LEU A 509 -11.71 -19.45 -36.10
CA LEU A 509 -12.13 -20.33 -35.00
C LEU A 509 -13.13 -21.37 -35.49
N PRO A 510 -13.05 -22.63 -35.00
CA PRO A 510 -13.97 -23.68 -35.42
C PRO A 510 -15.41 -23.27 -35.22
N ASP A 511 -16.23 -23.48 -36.25
CA ASP A 511 -17.60 -22.98 -36.30
C ASP A 511 -18.45 -23.53 -35.15
N LYS A 512 -18.23 -24.80 -34.79
CA LYS A 512 -18.82 -25.44 -33.60
C LYS A 512 -18.46 -24.73 -32.30
N PHE A 513 -17.23 -24.23 -32.16
CA PHE A 513 -16.77 -23.53 -30.95
C PHE A 513 -17.35 -22.12 -30.86
N ALA A 514 -17.39 -21.39 -31.98
CA ALA A 514 -18.01 -20.07 -32.06
C ALA A 514 -19.52 -20.13 -31.80
N LEU A 515 -20.22 -21.13 -32.36
CA LEU A 515 -21.63 -21.41 -32.08
C LEU A 515 -21.87 -21.84 -30.63
N HIS A 516 -20.98 -22.63 -30.04
CA HIS A 516 -21.11 -23.00 -28.64
C HIS A 516 -20.98 -21.79 -27.70
N LEU A 517 -20.03 -20.88 -27.98
CA LEU A 517 -19.91 -19.63 -27.23
C LEU A 517 -21.11 -18.70 -27.50
N TYR A 518 -21.63 -18.66 -28.73
CA TYR A 518 -22.86 -17.97 -29.05
C TYR A 518 -24.01 -18.47 -28.18
N GLU A 519 -24.27 -19.78 -28.17
CA GLU A 519 -25.32 -20.40 -27.35
C GLU A 519 -25.13 -20.13 -25.86
N LEU A 520 -23.87 -20.20 -25.39
CA LEU A 520 -23.49 -19.90 -24.01
C LEU A 520 -23.82 -18.45 -23.62
N TYR A 521 -23.70 -17.48 -24.55
CA TYR A 521 -23.91 -16.06 -24.29
C TYR A 521 -25.27 -15.50 -24.75
N GLN A 522 -25.96 -16.16 -25.68
CA GLN A 522 -27.18 -15.70 -26.37
C GLN A 522 -28.46 -15.87 -25.53
N HIS A 523 -28.46 -16.79 -24.57
CA HIS A 523 -29.61 -17.04 -23.71
C HIS A 523 -29.21 -17.13 -22.25
N ARG A 524 -28.35 -16.21 -21.83
CA ARG A 524 -27.90 -16.17 -20.44
C ARG A 524 -29.02 -15.71 -19.56
N ASN A 525 -29.54 -16.65 -18.78
CA ASN A 525 -30.31 -16.33 -17.60
C ASN A 525 -29.32 -15.80 -16.55
N LEU A 526 -29.30 -14.48 -16.41
CA LEU A 526 -28.59 -13.86 -15.32
C LEU A 526 -29.46 -14.04 -14.07
N TYR A 527 -28.93 -14.83 -13.14
CA TYR A 527 -29.52 -15.02 -11.83
C TYR A 527 -28.72 -14.21 -10.82
N ILE A 528 -29.42 -13.53 -9.93
CA ILE A 528 -28.78 -12.81 -8.85
C ILE A 528 -28.72 -13.77 -7.66
N ARG A 529 -27.50 -14.15 -7.24
CA ARG A 529 -27.30 -14.98 -6.05
C ARG A 529 -27.10 -14.08 -4.83
N THR A 530 -28.03 -14.11 -3.89
CA THR A 530 -27.92 -13.44 -2.58
C THR A 530 -27.84 -14.47 -1.48
N CYS A 531 -26.70 -14.51 -0.77
CA CYS A 531 -26.37 -15.52 0.24
C CYS A 531 -26.52 -16.96 -0.31
N ASP A 532 -27.70 -17.57 -0.15
CA ASP A 532 -27.98 -18.98 -0.46
C ASP A 532 -29.14 -19.21 -1.45
N THR A 533 -29.67 -18.17 -2.08
CA THR A 533 -30.79 -18.28 -3.04
C THR A 533 -30.50 -17.60 -4.39
N LEU A 534 -30.90 -18.26 -5.49
CA LEU A 534 -30.88 -17.72 -6.87
C LEU A 534 -32.22 -17.03 -7.13
N ILE A 535 -32.21 -15.70 -7.26
CA ILE A 535 -33.43 -14.89 -7.42
C ILE A 535 -33.43 -14.18 -8.78
N GLY A 536 -34.56 -14.33 -9.48
CA GLY A 536 -34.83 -13.71 -10.78
C GLY A 536 -34.02 -14.28 -11.95
N SER A 537 -34.60 -14.32 -13.14
CA SER A 537 -33.87 -14.65 -14.37
C SER A 537 -34.08 -13.55 -15.41
N ARG A 538 -33.05 -12.73 -15.66
CA ARG A 538 -33.04 -11.84 -16.84
C ARG A 538 -32.31 -12.56 -17.97
N LYS A 539 -33.01 -12.81 -19.07
CA LYS A 539 -32.35 -13.26 -20.31
C LYS A 539 -31.65 -12.06 -20.93
N THR A 540 -30.33 -12.11 -21.03
CA THR A 540 -29.57 -11.19 -21.89
C THR A 540 -29.06 -11.95 -23.11
N SER A 541 -29.10 -11.27 -24.25
CA SER A 541 -28.54 -11.70 -25.52
C SER A 541 -27.43 -10.77 -26.02
N VAL A 542 -27.09 -9.72 -25.25
CA VAL A 542 -26.08 -8.71 -25.57
C VAL A 542 -25.17 -8.47 -24.35
N GLY A 543 -23.90 -8.17 -24.62
CA GLY A 543 -22.87 -7.89 -23.63
C GLY A 543 -22.11 -9.13 -23.18
N LEU A 544 -20.87 -8.91 -22.72
CA LEU A 544 -20.00 -9.92 -22.13
C LEU A 544 -20.07 -9.84 -20.60
N PRO A 545 -19.96 -10.96 -19.84
CA PRO A 545 -20.00 -10.91 -18.39
C PRO A 545 -18.78 -10.17 -17.81
N GLN A 546 -18.99 -9.07 -17.10
CA GLN A 546 -17.92 -8.38 -16.39
C GLN A 546 -17.33 -9.29 -15.31
N GLY A 547 -16.00 -9.44 -15.30
CA GLY A 547 -15.30 -10.38 -14.43
C GLY A 547 -15.24 -11.82 -14.95
N GLY A 548 -15.83 -12.11 -16.12
CA GLY A 548 -15.62 -13.39 -16.82
C GLY A 548 -14.20 -13.51 -17.35
N ILE A 549 -13.55 -14.66 -17.16
CA ILE A 549 -12.15 -14.90 -17.56
C ILE A 549 -11.94 -14.65 -19.06
N LEU A 550 -12.92 -15.05 -19.89
CA LEU A 550 -12.87 -14.89 -21.34
C LEU A 550 -13.35 -13.52 -21.84
N SER A 551 -14.06 -12.74 -21.02
CA SER A 551 -14.69 -11.49 -21.48
C SER A 551 -13.70 -10.44 -21.99
N PRO A 552 -12.52 -10.22 -21.38
CA PRO A 552 -11.50 -9.34 -21.94
C PRO A 552 -10.99 -9.82 -23.31
N LEU A 553 -10.75 -11.13 -23.45
CA LEU A 553 -10.28 -11.73 -24.71
C LEU A 553 -11.35 -11.63 -25.81
N LEU A 554 -12.61 -11.90 -25.47
CA LEU A 554 -13.73 -11.79 -26.40
C LEU A 554 -13.97 -10.33 -26.82
N TYR A 555 -13.71 -9.34 -25.97
CA TYR A 555 -13.76 -7.94 -26.36
C TYR A 555 -12.62 -7.55 -27.32
N ILE A 556 -11.42 -8.09 -27.10
CA ILE A 556 -10.30 -7.94 -28.04
C ILE A 556 -10.68 -8.55 -29.39
N ILE A 557 -11.24 -9.76 -29.41
CA ILE A 557 -11.75 -10.40 -30.63
C ILE A 557 -12.92 -9.60 -31.24
N TYR A 558 -13.73 -8.93 -30.43
CA TYR A 558 -14.81 -8.08 -30.94
C TYR A 558 -14.31 -6.84 -31.69
N SER A 559 -13.10 -6.38 -31.39
CA SER A 559 -12.52 -5.13 -31.90
C SER A 559 -11.28 -5.31 -32.77
N PHE A 560 -10.87 -6.55 -33.03
CA PHE A 560 -9.60 -6.90 -33.70
C PHE A 560 -9.44 -6.30 -35.10
N ASP A 561 -10.54 -6.12 -35.82
CA ASP A 561 -10.60 -5.58 -37.18
C ASP A 561 -10.54 -4.05 -37.21
N PHE A 562 -10.61 -3.37 -36.07
CA PHE A 562 -10.55 -1.90 -36.02
C PHE A 562 -9.24 -1.36 -36.61
N GLU A 563 -8.10 -2.00 -36.29
CA GLU A 563 -6.79 -1.58 -36.82
C GLU A 563 -6.70 -1.75 -38.34
N THR A 564 -7.47 -2.68 -38.91
CA THR A 564 -7.46 -2.98 -40.36
C THR A 564 -8.04 -1.85 -41.21
N LEU A 565 -8.83 -0.95 -40.62
CA LEU A 565 -9.34 0.25 -41.28
C LEU A 565 -8.23 1.17 -41.80
N PHE A 566 -7.02 1.04 -41.25
CA PHE A 566 -5.92 1.97 -41.43
C PHE A 566 -4.65 1.33 -42.04
N THR A 567 -4.68 0.05 -42.42
CA THR A 567 -3.49 -0.69 -42.92
C THR A 567 -2.85 -0.07 -44.17
N ASN A 568 -3.64 0.63 -45.00
CA ASN A 568 -3.17 1.30 -46.23
C ASN A 568 -2.97 2.82 -46.06
N SER A 569 -2.78 3.29 -44.82
CA SER A 569 -2.63 4.71 -44.50
C SER A 569 -1.45 4.95 -43.56
N ASN A 570 -0.91 6.18 -43.53
CA ASN A 570 0.15 6.58 -42.59
C ASN A 570 -0.38 6.75 -41.15
N ILE A 571 -1.36 5.94 -40.75
CA ILE A 571 -2.07 6.03 -39.48
C ILE A 571 -1.72 4.80 -38.65
N THR A 572 -1.29 5.02 -37.42
CA THR A 572 -1.00 3.97 -36.44
C THR A 572 -2.00 4.07 -35.30
N VAL A 573 -2.71 2.98 -35.03
CA VAL A 573 -3.66 2.85 -33.93
C VAL A 573 -2.98 2.17 -32.73
N TYR A 574 -3.32 2.60 -31.53
CA TYR A 574 -2.96 1.96 -30.28
C TYR A 574 -4.25 1.68 -29.52
N GLN A 575 -4.58 0.41 -29.34
CA GLN A 575 -5.74 0.00 -28.57
C GLN A 575 -5.33 -0.54 -27.20
N PHE A 576 -6.04 -0.13 -26.16
CA PHE A 576 -5.97 -0.76 -24.84
C PHE A 576 -7.39 -0.94 -24.29
N ALA A 577 -7.90 -2.16 -24.36
CA ALA A 577 -9.30 -2.46 -24.07
C ALA A 577 -10.25 -1.54 -24.87
N ASP A 578 -11.09 -0.74 -24.19
CA ASP A 578 -12.04 0.19 -24.80
C ASP A 578 -11.45 1.56 -25.16
N ASP A 579 -10.19 1.83 -24.81
CA ASP A 579 -9.47 3.06 -25.17
C ASP A 579 -8.69 2.89 -26.49
N TYR A 580 -8.92 3.79 -27.46
CA TYR A 580 -8.24 3.81 -28.75
C TYR A 580 -7.48 5.14 -28.93
N ALA A 581 -6.22 5.06 -29.34
CA ALA A 581 -5.40 6.22 -29.68
C ALA A 581 -4.94 6.13 -31.14
N ILE A 582 -5.24 7.14 -31.95
CA ILE A 582 -4.89 7.19 -33.38
C ILE A 582 -3.76 8.20 -33.56
N SER A 583 -2.71 7.83 -34.29
CA SER A 583 -1.56 8.69 -34.60
C SER A 583 -1.24 8.63 -36.08
N THR A 584 -0.54 9.63 -36.62
CA THR A 584 -0.14 9.65 -38.04
C THR A 584 1.29 10.15 -38.22
N GLN A 585 1.93 9.76 -39.32
CA GLN A 585 3.27 10.21 -39.70
C GLN A 585 3.25 10.83 -41.10
N SER A 586 3.80 12.04 -41.24
CA SER A 586 4.00 12.70 -42.53
C SER A 586 5.34 13.44 -42.55
N THR A 587 5.92 13.59 -43.75
CA THR A 587 7.11 14.42 -43.98
C THR A 587 6.81 15.92 -43.84
N LYS A 588 5.52 16.32 -43.94
CA LYS A 588 5.04 17.68 -43.72
C LYS A 588 4.00 17.70 -42.59
N ILE A 589 4.22 18.54 -41.57
CA ILE A 589 3.36 18.66 -40.39
C ILE A 589 1.91 19.05 -40.75
N GLU A 590 1.73 19.81 -41.83
CA GLU A 590 0.43 20.33 -42.29
C GLU A 590 -0.52 19.21 -42.76
N ASP A 591 0.02 18.07 -43.18
CA ASP A 591 -0.78 16.93 -43.66
C ASP A 591 -1.34 16.08 -42.51
N CYS A 592 -0.75 16.17 -41.31
CA CYS A 592 -1.12 15.34 -40.16
C CYS A 592 -2.56 15.58 -39.64
N PRO A 593 -3.05 16.83 -39.47
CA PRO A 593 -4.43 17.08 -39.06
C PRO A 593 -5.46 16.55 -40.07
N ILE A 594 -5.20 16.72 -41.36
CA ILE A 594 -6.09 16.26 -42.45
C ILE A 594 -6.20 14.73 -42.44
N ALA A 595 -5.07 14.04 -42.23
CA ALA A 595 -5.04 12.58 -42.11
C ALA A 595 -5.79 12.10 -40.84
N LEU A 596 -5.64 12.78 -39.71
CA LEU A 596 -6.32 12.43 -38.45
C LEU A 596 -7.82 12.65 -38.52
N ASP A 597 -8.31 13.75 -39.11
CA ASP A 597 -9.75 13.99 -39.25
C ASP A 597 -10.40 12.92 -40.13
N LYS A 598 -9.77 12.57 -41.26
CA LYS A 598 -10.21 11.44 -42.10
C LYS A 598 -10.21 10.11 -41.33
N ALA A 599 -9.26 9.92 -40.43
CA ALA A 599 -9.16 8.72 -39.60
C ALA A 599 -10.31 8.64 -38.58
N ILE A 600 -10.61 9.76 -37.91
CA ILE A 600 -11.68 9.87 -36.92
C ILE A 600 -13.04 9.59 -37.57
N THR A 601 -13.32 10.17 -38.74
CA THR A 601 -14.58 9.89 -39.46
C THR A 601 -14.73 8.42 -39.83
N LYS A 602 -13.65 7.75 -40.25
CA LYS A 602 -13.66 6.29 -40.50
C LYS A 602 -13.90 5.49 -39.22
N ALA A 603 -13.27 5.89 -38.11
CA ALA A 603 -13.47 5.25 -36.81
C ALA A 603 -14.92 5.38 -36.32
N GLU A 604 -15.51 6.59 -36.39
CA GLU A 604 -16.91 6.85 -36.02
C GLU A 604 -17.88 5.95 -36.80
N LYS A 605 -17.66 5.82 -38.11
CA LYS A 605 -18.45 4.92 -38.96
C LYS A 605 -18.36 3.47 -38.47
N TRP A 606 -17.14 2.98 -38.21
CA TRP A 606 -16.94 1.61 -37.74
C TRP A 606 -17.57 1.34 -36.37
N PHE A 607 -17.46 2.27 -35.41
CA PHE A 607 -18.08 2.07 -34.08
C PHE A 607 -19.59 1.96 -34.20
N ASN A 608 -20.22 2.83 -35.01
CA ASN A 608 -21.66 2.80 -35.25
C ASN A 608 -22.11 1.48 -35.90
N GLU A 609 -21.36 0.99 -36.89
CA GLU A 609 -21.62 -0.30 -37.56
C GLU A 609 -21.44 -1.50 -36.61
N ASN A 610 -20.55 -1.39 -35.61
CA ASN A 610 -20.29 -2.40 -34.59
C ASN A 610 -21.08 -2.17 -33.28
N GLY A 611 -22.18 -1.41 -33.33
CA GLY A 611 -23.12 -1.27 -32.21
C GLY A 611 -22.61 -0.47 -31.00
N SER A 612 -21.60 0.39 -31.19
CA SER A 612 -21.02 1.28 -30.18
C SER A 612 -21.02 2.74 -30.67
N SER A 613 -20.79 3.72 -29.79
CA SER A 613 -20.66 5.14 -30.18
C SER A 613 -19.43 5.78 -29.55
N ILE A 614 -18.77 6.70 -30.27
CA ILE A 614 -17.66 7.49 -29.74
C ILE A 614 -18.23 8.61 -28.85
N ALA A 615 -17.84 8.63 -27.58
CA ALA A 615 -18.19 9.74 -26.68
C ALA A 615 -17.39 11.00 -27.06
N GLN A 616 -18.03 12.00 -27.68
CA GLN A 616 -17.40 13.26 -28.11
C GLN A 616 -16.62 13.98 -26.99
N GLU A 617 -17.07 13.86 -25.73
CA GLU A 617 -16.40 14.43 -24.54
C GLU A 617 -15.01 13.81 -24.23
N LYS A 618 -14.65 12.68 -24.85
CA LYS A 618 -13.35 12.00 -24.69
C LYS A 618 -12.36 12.28 -25.83
N SER A 619 -12.73 13.06 -26.85
CA SER A 619 -11.82 13.42 -27.96
C SER A 619 -10.82 14.50 -27.51
N LEU A 620 -9.52 14.17 -27.48
CA LEU A 620 -8.49 15.00 -26.82
C LEU A 620 -7.91 16.06 -27.77
N ASN A 621 -8.10 17.35 -27.45
CA ASN A 621 -7.15 18.39 -27.84
C ASN A 621 -5.98 18.44 -26.82
N TRP A 622 -4.73 18.66 -27.26
CA TRP A 622 -3.57 18.62 -26.36
C TRP A 622 -3.62 19.68 -25.24
N LYS A 623 -4.36 20.78 -25.44
CA LYS A 623 -4.55 21.85 -24.47
C LYS A 623 -5.26 21.35 -23.22
N GLU A 624 -6.38 20.63 -23.38
CA GLU A 624 -7.15 20.07 -22.27
C GLU A 624 -6.40 18.94 -21.57
N HIS A 625 -5.75 18.06 -22.34
CA HIS A 625 -4.89 17.02 -21.78
C HIS A 625 -3.78 17.62 -20.91
N ILE A 626 -3.01 18.59 -21.43
CA ILE A 626 -1.93 19.23 -20.68
C ILE A 626 -2.45 19.97 -19.46
N ASN A 627 -3.58 20.68 -19.57
CA ASN A 627 -4.19 21.35 -18.40
C ASN A 627 -4.61 20.33 -17.33
N SER A 628 -5.18 19.19 -17.73
CA SER A 628 -5.55 18.09 -16.83
C SER A 628 -4.32 17.46 -16.16
N THR A 629 -3.26 17.18 -16.92
CA THR A 629 -1.98 16.68 -16.43
C THR A 629 -1.33 17.67 -15.47
N CYS A 630 -1.30 18.97 -15.80
CA CYS A 630 -0.84 20.02 -14.91
C CYS A 630 -1.65 20.08 -13.62
N LYS A 631 -2.97 19.94 -13.69
CA LYS A 631 -3.85 19.93 -12.50
C LYS A 631 -3.55 18.72 -11.61
N ARG A 632 -3.44 17.52 -12.19
CA ARG A 632 -3.07 16.28 -11.48
C ARG A 632 -1.70 16.40 -10.81
N ALA A 633 -0.70 16.86 -11.54
CA ALA A 633 0.65 17.03 -11.02
C ALA A 633 0.75 18.14 -9.96
N SER A 634 -0.04 19.21 -10.09
CA SER A 634 -0.15 20.27 -9.06
C SER A 634 -0.79 19.74 -7.77
N ASN A 635 -1.77 18.85 -7.87
CA ASN A 635 -2.34 18.18 -6.70
C ASN A 635 -1.30 17.27 -6.03
N ALA A 636 -0.51 16.53 -6.80
CA ALA A 636 0.61 15.75 -6.26
C ALA A 636 1.69 16.64 -5.60
N LEU A 637 1.99 17.81 -6.17
CA LEU A 637 2.87 18.80 -5.54
C LEU A 637 2.34 19.30 -4.21
N ASN A 638 1.01 19.43 -4.04
CA ASN A 638 0.43 19.83 -2.75
C ASN A 638 0.70 18.80 -1.65
N ILE A 639 0.77 17.52 -2.00
CA ILE A 639 1.21 16.45 -1.08
C ILE A 639 2.68 16.66 -0.71
N LEU A 640 3.55 16.91 -1.70
CA LEU A 640 4.97 17.19 -1.46
C LEU A 640 5.19 18.41 -0.54
N ARG A 641 4.33 19.44 -0.63
CA ARG A 641 4.36 20.62 0.27
C ARG A 641 4.08 20.30 1.73
N VAL A 642 3.45 19.16 2.04
CA VAL A 642 3.24 18.69 3.42
C VAL A 642 4.55 18.15 3.99
N PHE A 643 5.32 17.44 3.19
CA PHE A 643 6.59 16.86 3.60
C PHE A 643 7.67 17.93 3.79
N GLY A 644 7.61 19.08 3.12
CA GLY A 644 8.56 20.15 3.37
C GLY A 644 8.32 21.44 2.59
N ASN A 645 9.02 22.48 3.00
CA ASN A 645 9.08 23.77 2.33
C ASN A 645 10.53 24.32 2.31
N LYS A 646 10.69 25.61 1.97
CA LYS A 646 12.00 26.30 1.89
C LYS A 646 12.74 26.47 3.23
N LYS A 647 12.06 26.24 4.36
CA LYS A 647 12.56 26.49 5.73
C LYS A 647 12.61 25.24 6.63
N TRP A 648 11.69 24.28 6.46
CA TRP A 648 11.60 23.04 7.26
C TRP A 648 11.10 21.88 6.38
N GLY A 649 11.24 20.62 6.82
CA GLY A 649 10.71 19.46 6.10
C GLY A 649 11.49 18.18 6.30
N ALA A 650 11.02 17.12 5.65
CA ALA A 650 11.64 15.80 5.58
C ALA A 650 12.97 15.83 4.81
N ASP A 651 13.73 14.75 4.97
CA ASP A 651 14.98 14.49 4.25
C ASP A 651 14.82 14.76 2.74
N PRO A 652 15.71 15.56 2.12
CA PRO A 652 15.71 15.80 0.68
C PRO A 652 15.68 14.56 -0.21
N ASN A 653 16.35 13.46 0.16
CA ASN A 653 16.33 12.21 -0.59
C ASN A 653 14.92 11.59 -0.58
N ILE A 654 14.25 11.62 0.57
CA ILE A 654 12.86 11.20 0.72
C ILE A 654 11.94 12.12 -0.11
N CYS A 655 12.14 13.44 -0.04
CA CYS A 655 11.36 14.37 -0.86
C CYS A 655 11.56 14.15 -2.37
N LEU A 656 12.78 13.85 -2.83
CA LEU A 656 13.05 13.52 -4.23
C LEU A 656 12.41 12.18 -4.63
N LEU A 657 12.41 11.19 -3.73
CA LEU A 657 11.70 9.93 -3.94
C LEU A 657 10.19 10.16 -4.14
N PHE A 658 9.54 10.93 -3.26
CA PHE A 658 8.12 11.28 -3.39
C PHE A 658 7.83 12.13 -4.63
N TYR A 659 8.72 13.06 -4.98
CA TYR A 659 8.59 13.82 -6.21
C TYR A 659 8.64 12.90 -7.45
N ARG A 660 9.59 11.96 -7.50
CA ARG A 660 9.74 10.98 -8.59
C ARG A 660 8.51 10.08 -8.71
N SER A 661 7.97 9.61 -7.59
CA SER A 661 6.85 8.67 -7.59
C SER A 661 5.49 9.33 -7.84
N LEU A 662 5.26 10.55 -7.33
CA LEU A 662 3.93 11.20 -7.36
C LEU A 662 3.79 12.27 -8.43
N VAL A 663 4.82 13.08 -8.65
CA VAL A 663 4.75 14.24 -9.56
C VAL A 663 5.34 13.86 -10.90
N ARG A 664 6.58 13.38 -10.91
CA ARG A 664 7.32 13.06 -12.14
C ARG A 664 6.62 11.97 -12.95
N SER A 665 6.11 10.92 -12.30
CA SER A 665 5.34 9.86 -12.97
C SER A 665 4.14 10.40 -13.76
N ILE A 666 3.40 11.39 -13.22
CA ILE A 666 2.30 12.05 -13.90
C ILE A 666 2.79 12.89 -15.09
N LEU A 667 3.94 13.56 -14.93
CA LEU A 667 4.53 14.36 -16.00
C LEU A 667 5.16 13.51 -17.11
N ASP A 668 5.52 12.26 -16.82
CA ASP A 668 6.11 11.35 -17.80
C ASP A 668 5.03 10.54 -18.53
N TYR A 669 3.90 10.30 -17.88
CA TYR A 669 2.75 9.61 -18.46
C TYR A 669 2.18 10.37 -19.66
N GLY A 670 2.02 9.69 -20.80
CA GLY A 670 1.51 10.27 -22.05
C GLY A 670 2.44 11.29 -22.70
N SER A 671 3.65 11.50 -22.17
CA SER A 671 4.56 12.57 -22.58
C SER A 671 5.12 12.41 -24.00
N VAL A 672 5.04 11.20 -24.55
CA VAL A 672 5.28 10.88 -25.96
C VAL A 672 4.24 11.52 -26.87
N SER A 673 2.98 11.47 -26.46
CA SER A 673 1.83 11.87 -27.27
C SER A 673 1.70 13.39 -27.36
N TYR A 674 1.89 14.10 -26.23
CA TYR A 674 1.84 15.57 -26.20
C TYR A 674 3.22 16.23 -26.32
N GLY A 675 4.30 15.47 -26.52
CA GLY A 675 5.67 16.00 -26.56
C GLY A 675 5.92 17.01 -27.68
N SER A 676 5.11 16.97 -28.74
CA SER A 676 5.11 17.89 -29.89
C SER A 676 4.19 19.12 -29.70
N ALA A 677 3.51 19.25 -28.55
CA ALA A 677 2.62 20.38 -28.30
C ALA A 677 3.38 21.72 -28.27
N ASN A 678 2.69 22.82 -28.57
CA ASN A 678 3.27 24.16 -28.58
C ASN A 678 4.01 24.47 -27.25
N ASN A 679 5.18 25.11 -27.35
CA ASN A 679 6.04 25.50 -26.23
C ASN A 679 5.29 26.26 -25.11
N CYS A 680 4.27 27.06 -25.44
CA CYS A 680 3.43 27.72 -24.44
C CYS A 680 2.75 26.72 -23.49
N HIS A 681 2.27 25.58 -24.00
CA HIS A 681 1.66 24.52 -23.20
C HIS A 681 2.72 23.70 -22.45
N LEU A 682 3.83 23.35 -23.11
CA LEU A 682 4.93 22.61 -22.47
C LEU A 682 5.55 23.37 -21.30
N ASN A 683 5.65 24.70 -21.40
CA ASN A 683 6.13 25.58 -20.33
C ASN A 683 5.28 25.50 -19.05
N LYS A 684 3.98 25.19 -19.15
CA LYS A 684 3.13 24.97 -17.96
C LYS A 684 3.59 23.74 -17.18
N ILE A 685 4.00 22.69 -17.89
CA ILE A 685 4.50 21.45 -17.28
C ILE A 685 5.88 21.67 -16.66
N GLU A 686 6.77 22.39 -17.36
CA GLU A 686 8.10 22.74 -16.84
C GLU A 686 8.02 23.53 -15.53
N LYS A 687 7.06 24.45 -15.40
CA LYS A 687 6.82 25.20 -14.16
C LYS A 687 6.50 24.28 -12.97
N ILE A 688 5.71 23.23 -13.17
CA ILE A 688 5.35 22.25 -12.12
C ILE A 688 6.58 21.45 -11.70
N LYS A 689 7.35 20.91 -12.66
CA LYS A 689 8.62 20.23 -12.41
C LYS A 689 9.55 21.10 -11.56
N ASN A 690 9.77 22.35 -11.99
CA ASN A 690 10.63 23.31 -11.30
C ASN A 690 10.14 23.62 -9.87
N GLN A 691 8.83 23.73 -9.66
CA GLN A 691 8.26 23.91 -8.32
C GLN A 691 8.53 22.69 -7.42
N GLY A 692 8.47 21.48 -7.96
CA GLY A 692 8.80 20.24 -7.24
C GLY A 692 10.23 20.24 -6.72
N LEU A 693 11.21 20.45 -7.59
CA LEU A 693 12.63 20.48 -7.19
C LEU A 693 12.92 21.57 -6.15
N ARG A 694 12.30 22.75 -6.30
CA ARG A 694 12.41 23.83 -5.29
C ARG A 694 11.86 23.42 -3.93
N LEU A 695 10.80 22.60 -3.87
CA LEU A 695 10.25 22.08 -2.62
C LEU A 695 11.12 20.98 -2.01
N CYS A 696 11.65 20.07 -2.84
CA CYS A 696 12.48 18.95 -2.38
C CYS A 696 13.70 19.43 -1.60
N ILE A 697 14.45 20.40 -2.15
CA ILE A 697 15.71 20.88 -1.56
C ILE A 697 15.51 22.18 -0.76
N GLY A 698 14.51 22.99 -1.12
CA GLY A 698 14.33 24.33 -0.56
C GLY A 698 15.07 25.42 -1.33
N PHE A 699 15.23 25.28 -2.65
CA PHE A 699 15.83 26.31 -3.50
C PHE A 699 15.03 27.64 -3.48
N LEU A 700 15.73 28.76 -3.67
CA LEU A 700 15.10 30.08 -3.87
C LEU A 700 14.48 30.14 -5.27
N ASN A 701 13.48 31.01 -5.49
CA ASN A 701 12.84 31.17 -6.81
C ASN A 701 13.82 31.66 -7.89
N SER A 702 14.87 32.37 -7.50
CA SER A 702 15.93 32.85 -8.39
C SER A 702 16.96 31.81 -8.77
N THR A 703 16.96 30.63 -8.12
CA THR A 703 17.93 29.56 -8.43
C THR A 703 17.71 29.09 -9.88
N PRO A 704 18.77 29.05 -10.72
CA PRO A 704 18.72 28.59 -12.10
C PRO A 704 18.23 27.14 -12.23
N ILE A 705 17.45 26.85 -13.28
CA ILE A 705 16.80 25.55 -13.47
C ILE A 705 17.83 24.44 -13.69
N ASN A 706 18.82 24.67 -14.55
CA ASN A 706 19.90 23.73 -14.85
C ASN A 706 20.71 23.34 -13.60
N ILE A 707 20.96 24.30 -12.69
CA ILE A 707 21.65 24.01 -11.42
C ILE A 707 20.76 23.15 -10.51
N MET A 708 19.46 23.46 -10.40
CA MET A 708 18.53 22.64 -9.61
C MET A 708 18.41 21.21 -10.17
N GLU A 709 18.39 21.06 -11.48
CA GLU A 709 18.38 19.76 -12.17
C GLU A 709 19.66 18.97 -11.88
N SER A 710 20.83 19.62 -11.96
CA SER A 710 22.14 19.04 -11.65
C SER A 710 22.24 18.60 -10.19
N GLU A 711 21.95 19.47 -9.24
CA GLU A 711 22.00 19.18 -7.79
C GLU A 711 21.02 18.06 -7.40
N CYS A 712 19.87 17.95 -8.07
CA CYS A 712 18.88 16.90 -7.81
C CYS A 712 19.14 15.58 -8.58
N SER A 713 20.13 15.55 -9.48
CA SER A 713 20.30 14.49 -10.48
C SER A 713 19.02 14.20 -11.28
N GLU A 714 18.29 15.26 -11.68
CA GLU A 714 17.04 15.18 -12.43
C GLU A 714 17.19 15.72 -13.86
N PRO A 715 17.14 14.87 -14.91
CA PRO A 715 17.28 15.35 -16.28
C PRO A 715 16.08 16.21 -16.73
N PRO A 716 16.32 17.22 -17.59
CA PRO A 716 15.30 18.04 -18.21
C PRO A 716 14.16 17.21 -18.81
N LEU A 717 12.93 17.69 -18.67
CA LEU A 717 11.76 16.94 -19.10
C LEU A 717 11.68 16.80 -20.63
N TYR A 718 12.20 17.77 -21.40
CA TYR A 718 12.28 17.65 -22.87
C TYR A 718 13.16 16.48 -23.31
N LEU A 719 14.33 16.25 -22.68
CA LEU A 719 15.18 15.08 -22.98
C LEU A 719 14.49 13.77 -22.63
N ARG A 720 13.73 13.74 -21.53
CA ARG A 720 12.97 12.55 -21.12
C ARG A 720 11.80 12.21 -22.04
N ARG A 721 11.19 13.20 -22.70
CA ARG A 721 10.10 12.99 -23.67
C ARG A 721 10.58 12.28 -24.94
N GLN A 722 11.86 12.41 -25.29
CA GLN A 722 12.43 11.86 -26.52
C GLN A 722 12.71 10.35 -26.44
N ILE A 723 12.56 9.72 -25.26
CA ILE A 723 12.89 8.30 -25.04
C ILE A 723 12.15 7.37 -26.00
N TYR A 724 10.84 7.54 -26.18
CA TYR A 724 10.06 6.64 -27.03
C TYR A 724 10.30 6.85 -28.53
N MET A 725 10.61 8.08 -28.96
CA MET A 725 11.05 8.34 -30.33
C MET A 725 12.34 7.59 -30.64
N TRP A 726 13.24 7.47 -29.66
CA TRP A 726 14.47 6.71 -29.82
C TRP A 726 14.28 5.21 -29.71
N ILE A 727 13.22 4.71 -29.06
CA ILE A 727 12.91 3.28 -29.00
C ILE A 727 12.22 2.81 -30.30
N SER A 728 11.43 3.67 -30.95
CA SER A 728 10.63 3.32 -32.13
C SER A 728 11.41 2.62 -33.27
N PRO A 729 12.64 3.02 -33.62
CA PRO A 729 13.42 2.34 -34.67
C PRO A 729 13.88 0.93 -34.30
N PHE A 730 13.82 0.55 -33.01
CA PHE A 730 14.28 -0.73 -32.51
C PHE A 730 13.15 -1.71 -32.23
N LYS A 731 11.89 -1.39 -32.58
CA LYS A 731 10.72 -2.24 -32.32
C LYS A 731 10.92 -3.67 -32.85
N ASP A 732 11.49 -3.81 -34.05
CA ASP A 732 11.69 -5.11 -34.68
C ASP A 732 12.89 -5.89 -34.14
N GLU A 733 13.81 -5.24 -33.43
CA GLU A 733 14.99 -5.87 -32.81
C GLU A 733 14.75 -6.30 -31.36
N ILE A 734 13.72 -5.75 -30.72
CA ILE A 734 13.37 -6.00 -29.32
C ILE A 734 12.53 -7.27 -29.23
N TYR A 735 12.69 -8.00 -28.13
CA TYR A 735 11.76 -9.07 -27.81
C TYR A 735 10.38 -8.46 -27.49
N THR A 736 9.44 -8.61 -28.43
CA THR A 736 8.03 -8.26 -28.26
C THR A 736 7.22 -9.54 -28.35
N SER A 737 6.54 -9.92 -27.27
CA SER A 737 5.59 -11.05 -27.31
C SER A 737 4.16 -10.51 -27.16
N ASP A 738 3.25 -10.98 -28.02
CA ASP A 738 1.81 -10.63 -27.99
C ASP A 738 1.11 -11.12 -26.71
N ILE A 739 1.73 -12.09 -26.05
CA ILE A 739 1.36 -12.60 -24.73
C ILE A 739 2.49 -12.19 -23.78
N LEU A 740 2.20 -11.61 -22.61
CA LEU A 740 3.29 -11.20 -21.70
C LEU A 740 4.17 -12.42 -21.33
N PRO A 741 5.48 -12.25 -21.09
CA PRO A 741 6.36 -13.34 -20.64
C PRO A 741 5.85 -14.03 -19.37
N CYS A 742 4.97 -13.36 -18.61
CA CYS A 742 4.32 -13.91 -17.44
C CYS A 742 3.04 -14.73 -17.70
N TYR A 743 2.56 -14.75 -18.95
CA TYR A 743 1.33 -15.43 -19.38
C TYR A 743 1.55 -16.31 -20.63
N THR A 744 2.74 -16.32 -21.24
CA THR A 744 3.07 -17.10 -22.46
C THR A 744 3.06 -18.62 -22.27
N VAL A 745 3.05 -19.08 -21.03
CA VAL A 745 2.90 -20.47 -20.63
C VAL A 745 2.15 -20.39 -19.31
N GLU A 746 1.20 -21.29 -19.03
CA GLU A 746 0.81 -21.54 -17.64
C GLU A 746 2.11 -21.60 -16.87
N TYR A 747 2.45 -20.65 -16.00
CA TYR A 747 3.62 -20.84 -15.16
C TYR A 747 3.30 -22.11 -14.39
N PRO A 748 3.97 -23.25 -14.67
CA PRO A 748 4.07 -24.19 -13.61
C PRO A 748 4.75 -23.36 -12.52
N LYS A 749 4.33 -23.48 -11.27
CA LYS A 749 5.29 -23.21 -10.21
C LYS A 749 6.46 -24.12 -10.56
N TYR A 750 7.48 -23.61 -11.24
CA TYR A 750 8.70 -24.36 -11.51
C TYR A 750 9.25 -24.59 -10.12
N ASN A 751 8.94 -25.75 -9.55
CA ASN A 751 9.25 -26.06 -8.16
C ASN A 751 10.77 -26.11 -7.96
N ASN A 752 11.54 -26.21 -9.07
CA ASN A 752 12.97 -26.43 -9.08
C ASN A 752 13.69 -25.22 -9.69
N ILE A 753 14.04 -24.26 -8.83
CA ILE A 753 15.00 -23.19 -9.16
C ILE A 753 16.41 -23.73 -8.86
N PRO A 754 17.41 -23.56 -9.76
CA PRO A 754 18.76 -24.04 -9.50
C PRO A 754 19.33 -23.40 -8.23
N LYS A 755 19.78 -24.25 -7.31
CA LYS A 755 20.47 -23.81 -6.10
C LYS A 755 21.90 -23.42 -6.47
N ILE A 756 22.20 -22.12 -6.41
CA ILE A 756 23.55 -21.62 -6.69
C ILE A 756 24.50 -21.97 -5.54
N ILE A 757 25.59 -22.66 -5.88
CA ILE A 757 26.64 -23.03 -4.94
C ILE A 757 27.66 -21.91 -4.87
N TYR A 758 27.84 -21.33 -3.69
CA TYR A 758 28.87 -20.33 -3.42
C TYR A 758 29.97 -20.96 -2.59
N LEU A 759 31.17 -21.05 -3.14
CA LEU A 759 32.33 -21.61 -2.46
C LEU A 759 32.88 -20.62 -1.42
N ASP A 760 33.07 -21.07 -0.18
CA ASP A 760 33.49 -20.22 0.94
C ASP A 760 34.93 -19.67 0.78
N CYS A 761 35.81 -20.44 0.12
CA CYS A 761 37.17 -20.01 -0.22
C CYS A 761 37.18 -18.71 -1.04
N HIS A 762 36.23 -18.54 -1.94
CA HIS A 762 36.11 -17.38 -2.81
C HIS A 762 35.42 -16.16 -2.15
N ARG A 763 34.96 -16.27 -0.89
CA ARG A 763 34.37 -15.17 -0.10
C ARG A 763 35.41 -14.35 0.70
N SER A 764 36.63 -14.86 0.85
CA SER A 764 37.69 -14.27 1.69
C SER A 764 38.77 -13.55 0.85
N LYS A 765 39.52 -12.62 1.45
CA LYS A 765 40.65 -11.89 0.81
C LYS A 765 41.91 -12.77 0.69
N LEU A 766 41.77 -14.01 0.22
CA LEU A 766 42.90 -14.92 -0.01
C LEU A 766 43.65 -14.56 -1.30
N SER A 767 44.95 -14.90 -1.35
CA SER A 767 45.79 -14.75 -2.55
C SER A 767 45.28 -15.64 -3.69
N SER A 768 45.58 -15.26 -4.94
CA SER A 768 45.18 -16.01 -6.15
C SER A 768 45.64 -17.47 -6.11
N THR A 769 46.87 -17.73 -5.64
CA THR A 769 47.42 -19.08 -5.50
C THR A 769 46.61 -19.95 -4.54
N LEU A 770 46.20 -19.42 -3.38
CA LEU A 770 45.39 -20.17 -2.42
C LEU A 770 43.97 -20.43 -2.96
N ASN A 771 43.36 -19.45 -3.63
CA ASN A 771 42.05 -19.63 -4.25
C ASN A 771 42.08 -20.75 -5.29
N ASN A 772 43.14 -20.84 -6.11
CA ASN A 772 43.28 -21.88 -7.12
C ASN A 772 43.50 -23.28 -6.50
N LEU A 773 44.32 -23.38 -5.45
CA LEU A 773 44.53 -24.65 -4.72
C LEU A 773 43.24 -25.16 -4.06
N MET A 774 42.46 -24.28 -3.44
CA MET A 774 41.18 -24.64 -2.83
C MET A 774 40.13 -25.01 -3.88
N PHE A 775 40.08 -24.28 -5.01
CA PHE A 775 39.20 -24.64 -6.12
C PHE A 775 39.52 -26.03 -6.69
N LYS A 776 40.80 -26.37 -6.85
CA LYS A 776 41.23 -27.72 -7.24
C LYS A 776 40.82 -28.77 -6.22
N HIS A 777 40.93 -28.49 -4.93
CA HIS A 777 40.45 -29.39 -3.89
C HIS A 777 38.93 -29.63 -3.99
N ASP A 778 38.12 -28.58 -4.21
CA ASP A 778 36.67 -28.69 -4.34
C ASP A 778 36.26 -29.46 -5.61
N LEU A 779 36.98 -29.26 -6.73
CA LEU A 779 36.82 -30.07 -7.95
C LEU A 779 37.08 -31.57 -7.67
N PHE A 780 38.13 -31.90 -6.93
CA PHE A 780 38.50 -33.27 -6.62
C PHE A 780 37.60 -33.97 -5.60
N THR A 781 37.03 -33.21 -4.66
CA THR A 781 36.25 -33.78 -3.55
C THR A 781 34.74 -33.80 -3.83
N LYS A 782 34.24 -32.80 -4.55
CA LYS A 782 32.80 -32.58 -4.74
C LYS A 782 32.31 -32.90 -6.15
N TRP A 783 33.10 -32.53 -7.17
CA TRP A 783 32.70 -32.62 -8.57
C TRP A 783 33.61 -33.54 -9.41
N ARG A 784 34.24 -34.53 -8.78
CA ARG A 784 35.19 -35.47 -9.43
C ARG A 784 34.61 -36.21 -10.63
N HIS A 785 33.33 -36.59 -10.53
CA HIS A 785 32.61 -37.34 -11.56
C HIS A 785 31.66 -36.48 -12.40
N HIS A 786 31.77 -35.15 -12.29
CA HIS A 786 30.98 -34.23 -13.10
C HIS A 786 31.79 -33.72 -14.29
N GLU A 787 31.11 -33.43 -15.39
CA GLU A 787 31.63 -32.69 -16.52
C GLU A 787 31.68 -31.18 -16.19
N HIS A 788 32.80 -30.52 -16.46
CA HIS A 788 33.02 -29.14 -16.03
C HIS A 788 32.85 -28.16 -17.19
N ILE A 789 31.91 -27.22 -17.04
CA ILE A 789 31.65 -26.18 -18.03
C ILE A 789 31.87 -24.80 -17.40
N PHE A 790 32.57 -23.92 -18.09
CA PHE A 790 32.84 -22.54 -17.69
C PHE A 790 32.15 -21.59 -18.66
N THR A 791 31.59 -20.49 -18.18
CA THR A 791 30.86 -19.52 -19.01
C THR A 791 31.30 -18.10 -18.71
N ASP A 792 31.36 -17.24 -19.73
CA ASP A 792 31.65 -15.81 -19.56
C ASP A 792 30.95 -14.95 -20.64
N GLY A 793 30.78 -13.67 -20.34
CA GLY A 793 30.23 -12.66 -21.24
C GLY A 793 31.05 -11.37 -21.25
N SER A 794 31.48 -10.92 -22.43
CA SER A 794 32.30 -9.73 -22.59
C SER A 794 31.60 -8.61 -23.35
N LYS A 795 31.78 -7.36 -22.90
CA LYS A 795 31.38 -6.16 -23.62
C LYS A 795 32.50 -5.13 -23.63
N ASN A 796 32.94 -4.73 -24.81
CA ASN A 796 33.92 -3.66 -25.00
C ASN A 796 33.43 -2.65 -26.05
N GLY A 797 32.98 -1.48 -25.58
CA GLY A 797 32.39 -0.45 -26.45
C GLY A 797 31.13 -0.97 -27.17
N ASN A 798 31.22 -1.05 -28.51
CA ASN A 798 30.15 -1.54 -29.39
C ASN A 798 30.24 -3.05 -29.68
N TYR A 799 31.20 -3.76 -29.12
CA TYR A 799 31.41 -5.18 -29.36
C TYR A 799 30.96 -6.00 -28.15
N VAL A 800 30.15 -7.03 -28.40
CA VAL A 800 29.60 -7.90 -27.36
C VAL A 800 29.78 -9.35 -27.77
N GLY A 801 30.34 -10.15 -26.87
CA GLY A 801 30.59 -11.57 -27.07
C GLY A 801 30.20 -12.37 -25.84
N SER A 802 29.90 -13.64 -26.05
CA SER A 802 29.57 -14.60 -24.99
C SER A 802 30.21 -15.94 -25.33
N ALA A 803 30.63 -16.71 -24.33
CA ALA A 803 31.27 -17.99 -24.57
C ALA A 803 30.97 -19.01 -23.48
N PHE A 804 31.11 -20.28 -23.84
CA PHE A 804 31.30 -21.35 -22.86
C PHE A 804 32.45 -22.27 -23.27
N TYR A 805 33.09 -22.87 -22.27
CA TYR A 805 34.19 -23.81 -22.42
C TYR A 805 33.91 -25.08 -21.62
N HIS A 806 33.86 -26.22 -22.30
CA HIS A 806 33.74 -27.54 -21.70
C HIS A 806 35.13 -28.16 -21.52
N HIS A 807 35.56 -28.30 -20.27
CA HIS A 807 36.94 -28.64 -19.95
C HIS A 807 37.32 -30.06 -20.36
N ASN A 808 36.48 -31.05 -20.05
CA ASN A 808 36.80 -32.47 -20.19
C ASN A 808 37.02 -32.89 -21.66
N LYS A 809 36.24 -32.33 -22.61
CA LYS A 809 36.43 -32.56 -24.06
C LYS A 809 37.15 -31.41 -24.78
N SER A 810 37.56 -30.37 -24.04
CA SER A 810 38.16 -29.15 -24.61
C SER A 810 37.30 -28.46 -25.69
N THR A 811 35.98 -28.58 -25.60
CA THR A 811 35.03 -27.97 -26.55
C THR A 811 34.84 -26.50 -26.21
N GLN A 812 34.98 -25.63 -27.21
CA GLN A 812 34.88 -24.18 -27.08
C GLN A 812 33.78 -23.66 -27.98
N MET A 813 32.84 -22.90 -27.42
CA MET A 813 31.78 -22.23 -28.17
C MET A 813 31.80 -20.74 -27.86
N CYS A 814 31.72 -19.92 -28.90
CA CYS A 814 31.81 -18.47 -28.75
C CYS A 814 30.80 -17.79 -29.70
N TYR A 815 30.07 -16.81 -29.18
CA TYR A 815 28.91 -16.22 -29.82
C TYR A 815 29.07 -14.71 -29.94
N GLN A 816 28.91 -14.18 -31.14
CA GLN A 816 28.89 -12.73 -31.37
C GLN A 816 27.47 -12.20 -31.19
N LEU A 817 27.31 -11.24 -30.29
CA LEU A 817 26.02 -10.64 -29.94
C LEU A 817 25.88 -9.22 -30.50
N PRO A 818 24.65 -8.73 -30.72
CA PRO A 818 24.43 -7.35 -31.13
C PRO A 818 25.07 -6.34 -30.17
N SER A 819 25.59 -5.24 -30.70
CA SER A 819 26.27 -4.16 -29.94
C SER A 819 25.44 -3.56 -28.80
N LYS A 820 24.12 -3.62 -28.94
CA LYS A 820 23.12 -3.09 -28.01
C LYS A 820 22.93 -3.97 -26.76
N THR A 821 23.39 -5.23 -26.78
CA THR A 821 23.28 -6.19 -25.68
C THR A 821 24.13 -5.74 -24.48
N SER A 822 23.63 -5.90 -23.24
CA SER A 822 24.39 -5.58 -22.04
C SER A 822 25.39 -6.69 -21.67
N SER A 823 26.41 -6.38 -20.87
CA SER A 823 27.31 -7.41 -20.32
C SER A 823 26.53 -8.44 -19.52
N PHE A 824 25.56 -8.01 -18.71
CA PHE A 824 24.67 -8.90 -17.97
C PHE A 824 23.92 -9.90 -18.86
N THR A 825 23.39 -9.47 -20.01
CA THR A 825 22.74 -10.38 -20.95
C THR A 825 23.76 -11.30 -21.64
N ALA A 826 24.96 -10.80 -21.97
CA ALA A 826 26.02 -11.63 -22.56
C ALA A 826 26.43 -12.79 -21.64
N GLU A 827 26.50 -12.53 -20.33
CA GLU A 827 26.78 -13.54 -19.30
C GLU A 827 25.69 -14.61 -19.23
N LEU A 828 24.41 -14.17 -19.24
CA LEU A 828 23.28 -15.08 -19.27
C LEU A 828 23.23 -15.94 -20.53
N ILE A 829 23.64 -15.40 -21.68
CA ILE A 829 23.72 -16.17 -22.94
C ILE A 829 24.75 -17.30 -22.81
N GLY A 830 25.89 -17.05 -22.16
CA GLY A 830 26.92 -18.08 -21.95
C GLY A 830 26.35 -19.26 -21.16
N ILE A 831 25.61 -18.95 -20.09
CA ILE A 831 24.89 -19.94 -19.28
C ILE A 831 23.81 -20.66 -20.10
N ARG A 832 23.01 -19.92 -20.89
CA ARG A 832 21.92 -20.50 -21.68
C ARG A 832 22.44 -21.50 -22.72
N GLU A 833 23.48 -21.14 -23.47
CA GLU A 833 24.03 -22.02 -24.50
C GLU A 833 24.80 -23.20 -23.89
N ALA A 834 25.44 -23.03 -22.73
CA ALA A 834 26.01 -24.15 -21.98
C ALA A 834 24.94 -25.16 -21.53
N LEU A 835 23.77 -24.70 -21.05
CA LEU A 835 22.66 -25.59 -20.70
C LEU A 835 22.07 -26.31 -21.92
N ARG A 836 21.95 -25.62 -23.07
CA ARG A 836 21.56 -26.28 -24.32
C ARG A 836 22.53 -27.37 -24.73
N PHE A 837 23.84 -27.13 -24.57
CA PHE A 837 24.85 -28.14 -24.82
C PHE A 837 24.66 -29.38 -23.93
N CYS A 838 24.37 -29.20 -22.64
CA CYS A 838 24.08 -30.30 -21.71
C CYS A 838 22.90 -31.17 -22.17
N ILE A 839 21.84 -30.57 -22.74
CA ILE A 839 20.67 -31.32 -23.25
C ILE A 839 21.08 -32.26 -24.39
N SER A 840 21.91 -31.77 -25.32
CA SER A 840 22.38 -32.52 -26.49
C SER A 840 23.43 -33.59 -26.20
N TYR A 841 23.86 -33.73 -24.95
CA TYR A 841 24.93 -34.64 -24.53
C TYR A 841 24.39 -36.02 -24.10
N ASP A 842 25.26 -37.03 -23.95
CA ASP A 842 24.87 -38.40 -23.61
C ASP A 842 23.99 -38.51 -22.34
N ASP A 843 23.03 -39.43 -22.35
CA ASP A 843 22.13 -39.70 -21.22
C ASP A 843 22.89 -40.25 -19.99
N ASN A 844 22.52 -39.80 -18.79
CA ASN A 844 23.16 -40.06 -17.48
C ASN A 844 24.45 -39.28 -17.13
N THR A 845 24.78 -38.21 -17.87
CA THR A 845 25.93 -37.36 -17.53
C THR A 845 25.59 -36.33 -16.43
N ALA A 846 26.46 -36.19 -15.44
CA ALA A 846 26.38 -35.16 -14.40
C ALA A 846 27.26 -33.96 -14.77
N PHE A 847 26.76 -32.74 -14.65
CA PHE A 847 27.47 -31.50 -15.03
C PHE A 847 27.60 -30.53 -13.86
N VAL A 848 28.66 -29.73 -13.88
CA VAL A 848 28.79 -28.52 -13.07
C VAL A 848 29.14 -27.33 -13.97
N LEU A 849 28.36 -26.26 -13.87
CA LEU A 849 28.52 -25.02 -14.60
C LEU A 849 29.10 -23.93 -13.69
N PHE A 850 30.24 -23.37 -14.08
CA PHE A 850 30.94 -22.32 -13.37
C PHE A 850 30.76 -20.97 -14.09
N SER A 851 30.32 -19.97 -13.34
CA SER A 851 30.25 -18.57 -13.79
C SER A 851 30.79 -17.65 -12.72
N ASP A 852 31.54 -16.62 -13.10
CA ASP A 852 32.02 -15.58 -12.19
C ASP A 852 31.06 -14.39 -12.06
N CYS A 853 30.02 -14.34 -12.90
CA CYS A 853 29.02 -13.29 -12.89
C CYS A 853 27.97 -13.51 -11.80
N LYS A 854 28.30 -13.08 -10.58
CA LYS A 854 27.41 -13.14 -9.41
C LYS A 854 26.03 -12.52 -9.70
N SER A 855 25.99 -11.42 -10.46
CA SER A 855 24.74 -10.73 -10.78
C SER A 855 23.81 -11.58 -11.65
N ALA A 856 24.35 -12.27 -12.67
CA ALA A 856 23.58 -13.17 -13.53
C ALA A 856 23.00 -14.34 -12.71
N LEU A 857 23.84 -14.98 -11.87
CA LEU A 857 23.42 -16.09 -11.01
C LEU A 857 22.37 -15.67 -9.97
N GLN A 858 22.52 -14.50 -9.35
CA GLN A 858 21.50 -13.95 -8.44
C GLN A 858 20.19 -13.62 -9.16
N GLY A 859 20.26 -13.19 -10.42
CA GLY A 859 19.11 -12.97 -11.28
C GLY A 859 18.31 -14.24 -11.55
N ILE A 860 19.01 -15.36 -11.80
CA ILE A 860 18.40 -16.69 -11.98
C ILE A 860 17.79 -17.18 -10.67
N GLN A 861 18.54 -17.12 -9.56
CA GLN A 861 18.12 -17.67 -8.26
C GLN A 861 16.92 -16.95 -7.64
N ASN A 862 16.83 -15.62 -7.80
CA ASN A 862 15.77 -14.79 -7.22
C ASN A 862 14.72 -14.38 -8.25
N CYS A 863 14.58 -15.12 -9.35
CA CYS A 863 13.67 -14.76 -10.43
C CYS A 863 12.22 -14.75 -9.94
N ASN A 864 11.63 -13.55 -9.90
CA ASN A 864 10.20 -13.35 -9.79
C ASN A 864 9.73 -12.67 -11.09
N PRO A 865 9.18 -13.42 -12.06
CA PRO A 865 8.95 -12.90 -13.39
C PRO A 865 7.99 -11.70 -13.41
N THR A 866 8.41 -10.63 -14.08
CA THR A 866 7.63 -9.42 -14.34
C THR A 866 7.76 -9.04 -15.82
N ILE A 867 7.01 -8.03 -16.27
CA ILE A 867 7.10 -7.51 -17.65
C ILE A 867 8.51 -7.01 -18.03
N ASP A 868 9.32 -6.62 -17.05
CA ASP A 868 10.66 -6.08 -17.24
C ASP A 868 11.76 -7.13 -17.02
N THR A 869 11.40 -8.38 -16.73
CA THR A 869 12.36 -9.47 -16.54
C THR A 869 13.06 -9.78 -17.87
N ASN A 870 14.38 -9.96 -17.83
CA ASN A 870 15.15 -10.39 -18.98
C ASN A 870 14.71 -11.82 -19.36
N TYR A 871 14.14 -11.99 -20.56
CA TYR A 871 13.54 -13.26 -20.99
C TYR A 871 14.58 -14.41 -21.06
N ILE A 872 15.87 -14.10 -21.21
CA ILE A 872 16.95 -15.10 -21.18
C ILE A 872 16.98 -15.86 -19.85
N ILE A 873 16.61 -15.21 -18.74
CA ILE A 873 16.50 -15.89 -17.44
C ILE A 873 15.39 -16.96 -17.49
N ILE A 874 14.29 -16.66 -18.18
CA ILE A 874 13.18 -17.60 -18.35
C ILE A 874 13.63 -18.77 -19.25
N ASP A 875 14.36 -18.49 -20.34
CA ASP A 875 14.93 -19.54 -21.20
C ASP A 875 15.86 -20.48 -20.40
N ILE A 876 16.73 -19.92 -19.56
CA ILE A 876 17.62 -20.69 -18.68
C ILE A 876 16.83 -21.61 -17.74
N LEU A 877 15.77 -21.09 -17.11
CA LEU A 877 14.94 -21.88 -16.20
C LEU A 877 14.18 -22.99 -16.94
N LYS A 878 13.74 -22.75 -18.18
CA LYS A 878 13.12 -23.79 -19.02
C LYS A 878 14.11 -24.91 -19.34
N LEU A 879 15.29 -24.55 -19.84
CA LEU A 879 16.36 -25.51 -20.16
C LEU A 879 16.79 -26.30 -18.93
N TYR A 880 16.90 -25.64 -17.77
CA TYR A 880 17.24 -26.32 -16.52
C TYR A 880 16.19 -27.37 -16.12
N ASN A 881 14.89 -27.06 -16.24
CA ASN A 881 13.85 -28.04 -15.93
C ASN A 881 13.79 -29.17 -16.97
N GLU A 882 14.00 -28.88 -18.24
CA GLU A 882 14.09 -29.90 -19.31
C GLU A 882 15.24 -30.89 -19.03
N ILE A 883 16.39 -30.42 -18.58
CA ILE A 883 17.51 -31.26 -18.15
C ILE A 883 17.10 -32.21 -17.00
N LEU A 884 16.35 -31.70 -16.02
CA LEU A 884 15.85 -32.51 -14.91
C LEU A 884 14.83 -33.56 -15.37
N GLU A 885 13.98 -33.24 -16.34
CA GLU A 885 13.02 -34.18 -16.95
C GLU A 885 13.73 -35.29 -17.73
N LEU A 886 14.89 -35.00 -18.32
CA LEU A 886 15.75 -35.98 -18.99
C LEU A 886 16.61 -36.82 -18.01
N ASN A 887 16.37 -36.74 -16.69
CA ASN A 887 17.16 -37.39 -15.64
C ASN A 887 18.67 -37.06 -15.67
N LYS A 888 19.04 -35.90 -16.24
CA LYS A 888 20.42 -35.38 -16.20
C LYS A 888 20.58 -34.49 -14.97
N SER A 889 21.78 -34.45 -14.38
CA SER A 889 22.06 -33.56 -13.24
C SER A 889 22.95 -32.39 -13.67
N VAL A 890 22.55 -31.17 -13.32
CA VAL A 890 23.36 -29.96 -13.53
C VAL A 890 23.41 -29.18 -12.23
N GLU A 891 24.60 -28.93 -11.72
CA GLU A 891 24.85 -27.99 -10.63
C GLU A 891 25.41 -26.67 -11.17
N ILE A 892 25.06 -25.54 -10.55
CA ILE A 892 25.58 -24.22 -10.93
C ILE A 892 26.36 -23.62 -9.77
N ALA A 893 27.61 -23.25 -10.01
CA ALA A 893 28.53 -22.75 -9.00
C ALA A 893 29.09 -21.36 -9.37
N TRP A 894 29.16 -20.47 -8.38
CA TRP A 894 29.83 -19.19 -8.52
C TRP A 894 31.31 -19.32 -8.19
N ILE A 895 32.16 -18.77 -9.07
CA ILE A 895 33.61 -18.66 -8.88
C ILE A 895 34.07 -17.20 -8.90
N LYS A 896 35.26 -16.92 -8.38
CA LYS A 896 35.81 -15.57 -8.38
C LYS A 896 36.53 -15.29 -9.71
N GLY A 897 36.11 -14.25 -10.41
CA GLY A 897 36.79 -13.77 -11.62
C GLY A 897 38.21 -13.27 -11.34
N HIS A 898 39.11 -13.41 -12.31
CA HIS A 898 40.53 -13.04 -12.22
C HIS A 898 41.28 -13.66 -11.02
N ALA A 899 40.84 -14.83 -10.56
CA ALA A 899 41.45 -15.54 -9.43
C ALA A 899 42.59 -16.49 -9.86
N GLY A 900 42.96 -16.51 -11.15
CA GLY A 900 43.97 -17.41 -11.70
C GLY A 900 43.47 -18.83 -11.95
N ILE A 901 42.14 -19.03 -12.07
CA ILE A 901 41.54 -20.30 -12.49
C ILE A 901 41.68 -20.39 -14.01
N GLU A 902 42.56 -21.27 -14.48
CA GLU A 902 42.96 -21.37 -15.90
C GLU A 902 41.76 -21.48 -16.85
N GLN A 903 40.80 -22.34 -16.53
CA GLN A 903 39.60 -22.56 -17.34
C GLN A 903 38.69 -21.32 -17.41
N ASN A 904 38.61 -20.53 -16.35
CA ASN A 904 37.85 -19.27 -16.34
C ASN A 904 38.55 -18.21 -17.21
N GLU A 905 39.88 -18.13 -17.15
CA GLU A 905 40.65 -17.21 -18.00
C GLU A 905 40.58 -17.60 -19.48
N ILE A 906 40.43 -18.89 -19.80
CA ILE A 906 40.21 -19.36 -21.18
C ILE A 906 38.85 -18.84 -21.69
N VAL A 907 37.77 -19.03 -20.94
CA VAL A 907 36.44 -18.58 -21.39
C VAL A 907 36.33 -17.05 -21.46
N ASP A 908 37.01 -16.30 -20.57
CA ASP A 908 37.10 -14.84 -20.64
C ASP A 908 37.81 -14.35 -21.91
N LYS A 909 38.88 -15.02 -22.32
CA LYS A 909 39.53 -14.76 -23.61
C LYS A 909 38.62 -15.08 -24.78
N LEU A 910 37.89 -16.21 -24.73
CA LEU A 910 36.95 -16.60 -25.78
C LEU A 910 35.80 -15.60 -25.94
N ALA A 911 35.23 -15.12 -24.83
CA ALA A 911 34.17 -14.11 -24.86
C ALA A 911 34.67 -12.77 -25.45
N LYS A 912 35.91 -12.36 -25.11
CA LYS A 912 36.57 -11.18 -25.69
C LYS A 912 36.88 -11.36 -27.19
N GLN A 913 37.32 -12.54 -27.59
CA GLN A 913 37.56 -12.88 -29.00
C GLN A 913 36.25 -12.84 -29.79
N ALA A 914 35.18 -13.47 -29.31
CA ALA A 914 33.87 -13.43 -29.97
C ALA A 914 33.35 -12.01 -30.19
N ALA A 915 33.62 -11.10 -29.24
CA ALA A 915 33.28 -9.69 -29.38
C ALA A 915 34.08 -9.02 -30.52
N MET A 916 35.40 -9.24 -30.57
CA MET A 916 36.33 -8.52 -31.45
C MET A 916 36.52 -9.12 -32.84
N THR A 917 36.72 -10.44 -32.92
CA THR A 917 37.07 -11.17 -34.16
C THR A 917 35.87 -11.89 -34.79
N GLY A 918 34.71 -11.88 -34.11
CA GLY A 918 33.52 -12.60 -34.52
C GLY A 918 33.43 -14.00 -33.91
N GLY A 919 32.22 -14.53 -33.87
CA GLY A 919 31.86 -15.85 -33.36
C GLY A 919 30.51 -16.26 -33.93
N ASP A 920 29.97 -17.39 -33.50
CA ASP A 920 28.70 -17.89 -34.00
C ASP A 920 27.56 -16.92 -33.71
N ARG A 921 26.61 -16.80 -34.65
CA ARG A 921 25.44 -15.95 -34.47
C ARG A 921 24.29 -16.78 -33.92
N ILE A 922 23.65 -16.26 -32.88
CA ILE A 922 22.44 -16.86 -32.34
C ILE A 922 21.28 -16.50 -33.26
N HIS A 923 20.74 -17.50 -33.95
CA HIS A 923 19.58 -17.34 -34.82
C HIS A 923 18.37 -16.80 -34.03
N ASN A 924 17.66 -15.84 -34.62
CA ASN A 924 16.48 -15.19 -34.05
C ASN A 924 16.69 -14.54 -32.66
N PHE A 925 17.92 -14.15 -32.31
CA PHE A 925 18.17 -13.42 -31.07
C PHE A 925 17.47 -12.05 -31.08
N LYS A 926 16.65 -11.81 -30.06
CA LYS A 926 15.97 -10.53 -29.82
C LYS A 926 16.57 -9.87 -28.59
N ILE A 927 16.76 -8.56 -28.63
CA ILE A 927 17.39 -7.86 -27.52
C ILE A 927 16.37 -7.71 -26.37
N PRO A 928 16.72 -8.05 -25.12
CA PRO A 928 15.84 -7.82 -23.98
C PRO A 928 15.46 -6.34 -23.83
N SER A 929 14.19 -6.07 -23.49
CA SER A 929 13.69 -4.69 -23.33
C SER A 929 14.43 -3.89 -22.25
N SER A 930 14.96 -4.58 -21.23
CA SER A 930 15.78 -4.01 -20.16
C SER A 930 17.11 -3.44 -20.66
N ASP A 931 17.76 -4.09 -21.63
CA ASP A 931 19.01 -3.64 -22.22
C ASP A 931 18.82 -2.35 -23.03
N ILE A 932 17.76 -2.28 -23.84
CA ILE A 932 17.41 -1.07 -24.58
C ILE A 932 17.06 0.08 -23.62
N LYS A 933 16.28 -0.18 -22.56
CA LYS A 933 15.98 0.83 -21.53
C LYS A 933 17.26 1.40 -20.90
N ASN A 934 18.25 0.54 -20.62
CA ASN A 934 19.53 0.97 -20.05
C ASN A 934 20.36 1.78 -21.05
N LEU A 935 20.40 1.37 -22.33
CA LEU A 935 21.04 2.12 -23.41
C LEU A 935 20.42 3.53 -23.56
N MET A 936 19.08 3.63 -23.51
CA MET A 936 18.39 4.93 -23.57
C MET A 936 18.72 5.81 -22.37
N LYS A 937 18.78 5.25 -21.15
CA LYS A 937 19.22 6.00 -19.96
C LYS A 937 20.63 6.54 -20.11
N GLN A 938 21.55 5.75 -20.68
CA GLN A 938 22.93 6.20 -20.95
C GLN A 938 22.94 7.33 -21.98
N ARG A 939 22.20 7.20 -23.08
CA ARG A 939 22.11 8.24 -24.12
C ARG A 939 21.57 9.57 -23.57
N ILE A 940 20.51 9.55 -22.75
CA ILE A 940 20.00 10.75 -22.07
C ILE A 940 21.08 11.38 -21.21
N ARG A 941 21.83 10.57 -20.45
CA ARG A 941 22.90 11.08 -19.58
C ARG A 941 24.01 11.75 -20.39
N THR A 942 24.45 11.14 -21.48
CA THR A 942 25.50 11.72 -22.34
C THR A 942 25.04 13.05 -22.93
N GLN A 943 23.82 13.10 -23.49
CA GLN A 943 23.26 14.34 -24.03
C GLN A 943 23.04 15.41 -22.96
N TRP A 944 22.55 15.02 -21.78
CA TRP A 944 22.35 15.94 -20.68
C TRP A 944 23.68 16.49 -20.16
N ASN A 945 24.71 15.65 -20.04
CA ASN A 945 26.05 16.06 -19.63
C ASN A 945 26.67 17.01 -20.66
N GLN A 946 26.54 16.71 -21.94
CA GLN A 946 26.99 17.60 -23.03
C GLN A 946 26.27 18.95 -22.94
N TRP A 947 24.95 18.95 -22.85
CA TRP A 947 24.16 20.18 -22.70
C TRP A 947 24.54 20.98 -21.44
N PHE A 948 24.82 20.30 -20.33
CA PHE A 948 25.26 20.94 -19.09
C PHE A 948 26.64 21.59 -19.23
N LEU A 949 27.56 20.95 -19.95
CA LEU A 949 28.88 21.51 -20.27
C LEU A 949 28.78 22.70 -21.23
N ASP A 950 27.86 22.66 -22.19
CA ASP A 950 27.69 23.71 -23.22
C ASP A 950 26.88 24.92 -22.71
N TYR A 951 26.15 24.80 -21.60
CA TYR A 951 25.23 25.85 -21.14
C TYR A 951 25.95 27.16 -20.73
N PRO A 952 25.58 28.35 -21.25
CA PRO A 952 26.34 29.59 -21.04
C PRO A 952 26.31 30.15 -19.60
N SER A 953 25.34 29.76 -18.77
CA SER A 953 25.13 30.43 -17.49
C SER A 953 26.14 30.03 -16.40
N ARG A 954 27.06 30.96 -16.11
CA ARG A 954 27.95 31.08 -14.94
C ARG A 954 29.06 30.02 -14.83
N GLU A 955 30.24 30.39 -15.34
CA GLU A 955 31.51 29.67 -15.24
C GLU A 955 31.86 29.18 -13.82
N ASN A 956 31.44 29.91 -12.78
CA ASN A 956 31.76 29.56 -11.39
C ASN A 956 31.13 28.24 -10.91
N TYR A 957 29.91 27.88 -11.37
CA TYR A 957 29.31 26.60 -11.00
C TYR A 957 29.96 25.43 -11.76
N LYS A 958 30.37 25.63 -13.02
CA LYS A 958 31.12 24.63 -13.81
C LYS A 958 32.45 24.27 -13.17
N LYS A 959 33.12 25.22 -12.50
CA LYS A 959 34.33 24.97 -11.71
C LYS A 959 34.08 24.07 -10.49
N LEU A 960 32.86 24.08 -9.93
CA LEU A 960 32.47 23.24 -8.78
C LEU A 960 31.97 21.85 -9.18
N GLN A 961 31.41 21.72 -10.39
CA GLN A 961 30.82 20.49 -10.87
C GLN A 961 31.18 20.30 -12.34
N THR A 962 32.19 19.46 -12.57
CA THR A 962 32.76 19.16 -13.89
C THR A 962 31.91 18.21 -14.73
N GLY A 963 30.79 17.73 -14.18
CA GLY A 963 29.85 16.86 -14.87
C GLY A 963 28.64 16.50 -14.01
N ILE A 964 27.66 15.84 -14.62
CA ILE A 964 26.41 15.47 -13.95
C ILE A 964 26.61 14.22 -13.10
N LEU A 965 26.24 14.33 -11.82
CA LEU A 965 26.30 13.19 -10.89
C LEU A 965 25.15 12.22 -11.12
N ILE A 966 25.44 10.92 -11.04
CA ILE A 966 24.44 9.84 -11.16
C ILE A 966 23.41 9.91 -10.03
N THR A 967 23.88 10.20 -8.83
CA THR A 967 23.10 10.44 -7.62
C THR A 967 23.47 11.80 -7.04
N PRO A 968 22.55 12.47 -6.32
CA PRO A 968 22.88 13.72 -5.66
C PRO A 968 24.05 13.52 -4.68
N TRP A 969 24.93 14.53 -4.55
CA TRP A 969 26.08 14.46 -3.63
C TRP A 969 25.67 14.20 -2.17
N PHE A 970 24.44 14.60 -1.80
CA PHE A 970 23.86 14.41 -0.48
C PHE A 970 23.13 13.06 -0.32
N TYR A 971 23.35 12.06 -1.18
CA TYR A 971 22.63 10.78 -1.13
C TYR A 971 22.75 10.06 0.24
N HIS A 972 23.89 10.22 0.92
CA HIS A 972 24.13 9.65 2.26
C HIS A 972 23.93 10.66 3.40
N GLU A 973 23.57 11.91 3.10
CA GLU A 973 23.31 12.96 4.09
C GLU A 973 21.79 13.10 4.29
N THR A 974 21.37 13.29 5.54
CA THR A 974 19.95 13.34 5.93
C THR A 974 19.55 14.69 6.51
N ASN A 975 20.52 15.53 6.89
CA ASN A 975 20.28 16.86 7.43
C ASN A 975 19.84 17.85 6.35
N ARG A 976 18.52 18.03 6.21
CA ARG A 976 17.90 18.98 5.27
C ARG A 976 18.47 20.39 5.36
N SER A 977 18.68 20.92 6.57
CA SER A 977 19.12 22.31 6.75
C SER A 977 20.52 22.49 6.17
N PHE A 978 21.41 21.54 6.46
CA PHE A 978 22.76 21.48 5.91
C PHE A 978 22.74 21.35 4.38
N ILE A 979 22.04 20.34 3.84
CA ILE A 979 21.92 20.12 2.38
C ILE A 979 21.42 21.37 1.67
N ARG A 980 20.33 21.99 2.17
CA ARG A 980 19.76 23.20 1.61
C ARG A 980 20.78 24.35 1.61
N THR A 981 21.50 24.54 2.71
CA THR A 981 22.50 25.61 2.84
C THR A 981 23.62 25.40 1.82
N ILE A 982 24.18 24.19 1.73
CA ILE A 982 25.23 23.86 0.77
C ILE A 982 24.75 24.04 -0.68
N CYS A 983 23.58 23.51 -1.06
CA CYS A 983 23.03 23.69 -2.41
C CYS A 983 22.78 25.18 -2.76
N ARG A 984 22.43 26.02 -1.77
CA ARG A 984 22.27 27.48 -1.96
C ARG A 984 23.61 28.20 -2.08
N LEU A 985 24.64 27.78 -1.33
CA LEU A 985 26.00 28.30 -1.45
C LEU A 985 26.61 27.94 -2.81
N ARG A 986 26.54 26.67 -3.20
CA ARG A 986 27.01 26.17 -4.50
C ARG A 986 26.36 26.89 -5.68
N SER A 987 25.06 27.21 -5.57
CA SER A 987 24.36 28.00 -6.60
C SER A 987 24.56 29.52 -6.50
N SER A 988 25.24 30.02 -5.46
CA SER A 988 25.33 31.46 -5.11
C SER A 988 23.95 32.14 -4.95
N HIS A 989 22.95 31.39 -4.51
CA HIS A 989 21.58 31.83 -4.25
C HIS A 989 21.21 31.59 -2.78
N CYS A 990 21.92 32.26 -1.86
CA CYS A 990 21.79 32.10 -0.40
C CYS A 990 21.31 33.34 0.38
N LEU A 991 20.84 34.40 -0.30
CA LEU A 991 20.37 35.66 0.33
C LEU A 991 21.43 36.42 1.15
N HIS A 992 22.69 36.36 0.74
CA HIS A 992 23.73 37.31 1.16
C HIS A 992 23.38 38.75 0.75
N PRO A 993 23.93 39.80 1.38
CA PRO A 993 23.52 41.19 1.15
C PRO A 993 23.50 41.60 -0.33
N TYR A 994 24.55 41.30 -1.09
CA TYR A 994 24.60 41.56 -2.52
C TYR A 994 23.52 40.79 -3.32
N HIS A 995 23.24 39.52 -2.98
CA HIS A 995 22.15 38.78 -3.62
C HIS A 995 20.77 39.34 -3.23
N ARG A 996 20.58 39.87 -2.01
CA ARG A 996 19.34 40.55 -1.63
C ARG A 996 19.14 41.83 -2.44
N HIS A 997 20.20 42.61 -2.64
CA HIS A 997 20.20 43.79 -3.50
C HIS A 997 19.84 43.43 -4.95
N LYS A 998 20.49 42.40 -5.52
CA LYS A 998 20.16 41.89 -6.87
C LYS A 998 18.71 41.41 -7.00
N MET A 999 18.12 40.92 -5.91
CA MET A 999 16.73 40.48 -5.84
C MET A 999 15.74 41.63 -5.52
N LYS A 1000 16.22 42.87 -5.41
CA LYS A 1000 15.45 44.06 -4.99
C LYS A 1000 14.76 43.88 -3.63
N LEU A 1001 15.40 43.12 -2.72
CA LEU A 1001 14.94 42.91 -1.34
C LEU A 1001 15.67 43.84 -0.35
N SER A 1002 16.69 44.56 -0.80
CA SER A 1002 17.45 45.55 -0.05
C SER A 1002 18.01 46.57 -1.04
N GLU A 1003 18.14 47.82 -0.62
CA GLU A 1003 18.73 48.89 -1.44
C GLU A 1003 20.25 48.93 -1.34
N ASN A 1004 20.84 48.32 -0.31
CA ASN A 1004 22.28 48.32 -0.08
C ASN A 1004 22.89 46.94 -0.40
N PRO A 1005 23.86 46.82 -1.32
CA PRO A 1005 24.56 45.57 -1.60
C PRO A 1005 25.62 45.20 -0.55
N ASN A 1006 25.95 46.09 0.38
CA ASN A 1006 27.05 45.92 1.32
C ASN A 1006 26.66 45.09 2.55
N CYS A 1007 27.67 44.46 3.14
CA CYS A 1007 27.62 43.79 4.43
C CYS A 1007 27.56 44.82 5.58
N MET A 1008 27.17 44.37 6.78
CA MET A 1008 27.10 45.23 7.97
C MET A 1008 28.47 45.74 8.43
N CYS A 1009 29.57 45.14 7.98
CA CYS A 1009 30.93 45.63 8.22
C CYS A 1009 31.35 46.75 7.24
N GLY A 1010 30.50 47.12 6.27
CA GLY A 1010 30.76 48.20 5.31
C GLY A 1010 31.21 47.76 3.92
N GLU A 1011 31.83 46.58 3.81
CA GLU A 1011 32.33 46.00 2.55
C GLU A 1011 31.22 45.45 1.64
N LEU A 1012 31.51 45.21 0.36
CA LEU A 1012 30.57 44.60 -0.57
C LEU A 1012 30.13 43.22 -0.04
N GLY A 1013 28.84 43.02 0.22
CA GLY A 1013 28.33 41.79 0.82
C GLY A 1013 28.12 40.66 -0.18
N ASP A 1014 29.11 40.43 -1.05
CA ASP A 1014 29.11 39.30 -1.97
C ASP A 1014 29.33 37.97 -1.23
N LEU A 1015 29.22 36.84 -1.95
CA LEU A 1015 29.28 35.53 -1.30
C LEU A 1015 30.66 35.26 -0.66
N GLN A 1016 31.73 35.76 -1.28
CA GLN A 1016 33.09 35.52 -0.81
C GLN A 1016 33.31 36.31 0.48
N HIS A 1017 33.03 37.61 0.46
CA HIS A 1017 33.14 38.45 1.64
C HIS A 1017 32.25 37.93 2.78
N TRP A 1018 30.99 37.62 2.46
CA TRP A 1018 29.99 37.21 3.44
C TRP A 1018 30.19 35.79 4.01
N VAL A 1019 31.12 35.00 3.52
CA VAL A 1019 31.40 33.66 4.07
C VAL A 1019 32.84 33.55 4.57
N MET A 1020 33.78 34.23 3.93
CA MET A 1020 35.22 34.03 4.12
C MET A 1020 35.92 35.20 4.81
N GLU A 1021 35.46 36.44 4.60
CA GLU A 1021 36.23 37.64 4.96
C GLU A 1021 35.54 38.53 6.01
N CYS A 1022 34.24 38.36 6.22
CA CYS A 1022 33.48 39.23 7.11
C CYS A 1022 33.85 38.98 8.59
N PRO A 1023 34.35 40.00 9.31
CA PRO A 1023 34.77 39.87 10.71
C PRO A 1023 33.59 39.73 11.69
N LEU A 1024 32.36 39.98 11.23
CA LEU A 1024 31.14 39.90 12.03
C LEU A 1024 30.49 38.50 12.03
N ILE A 1025 31.10 37.53 11.34
CA ILE A 1025 30.60 36.16 11.25
C ILE A 1025 31.41 35.26 12.17
N ASP A 1026 30.71 34.41 12.93
CA ASP A 1026 31.29 33.44 13.84
C ASP A 1026 32.19 32.44 13.09
N GLN A 1027 33.50 32.63 13.25
CA GLN A 1027 34.56 31.83 12.62
C GLN A 1027 34.54 30.37 13.10
N GLU A 1028 34.06 30.10 14.32
CA GLU A 1028 34.01 28.75 14.88
C GLU A 1028 32.94 27.89 14.19
N GLN A 1029 31.76 28.45 13.92
CA GLN A 1029 30.71 27.79 13.13
C GLN A 1029 31.12 27.55 11.68
N LEU A 1030 31.85 28.48 11.07
CA LEU A 1030 32.38 28.31 9.72
C LEU A 1030 33.39 27.17 9.66
N ASN A 1031 34.32 27.10 10.61
CA ASN A 1031 35.31 26.01 10.69
C ASN A 1031 34.65 24.63 10.83
N ILE A 1032 33.60 24.50 11.64
CA ILE A 1032 32.81 23.27 11.75
C ILE A 1032 32.13 22.92 10.41
N MET A 1033 31.56 23.91 9.72
CA MET A 1033 30.93 23.70 8.40
C MET A 1033 31.95 23.26 7.33
N PHE A 1034 33.13 23.89 7.29
CA PHE A 1034 34.19 23.54 6.33
C PHE A 1034 34.82 22.18 6.63
N THR A 1035 35.00 21.83 7.90
CA THR A 1035 35.48 20.49 8.31
C THR A 1035 34.53 19.40 7.83
N ASN A 1036 33.22 19.60 7.96
CA ASN A 1036 32.20 18.68 7.46
C ASN A 1036 32.18 18.58 5.92
N LEU A 1037 32.44 19.69 5.21
CA LEU A 1037 32.55 19.69 3.74
C LEU A 1037 33.77 18.91 3.23
N ILE A 1038 34.90 19.02 3.94
CA ILE A 1038 36.14 18.28 3.66
C ILE A 1038 35.93 16.78 3.88
N ASN A 1039 35.32 16.39 5.01
CA ASN A 1039 35.00 14.99 5.30
C ASN A 1039 34.08 14.36 4.23
N LEU A 1040 33.28 15.16 3.54
CA LEU A 1040 32.37 14.72 2.47
C LEU A 1040 32.97 14.87 1.05
N ASN A 1041 34.22 15.32 0.90
CA ASN A 1041 34.88 15.56 -0.40
C ASN A 1041 34.09 16.50 -1.33
N ILE A 1042 33.38 17.49 -0.78
CA ILE A 1042 32.53 18.39 -1.57
C ILE A 1042 33.33 19.63 -2.00
N PRO A 1043 33.51 19.90 -3.30
CA PRO A 1043 34.25 21.08 -3.78
C PRO A 1043 33.50 22.39 -3.48
N VAL A 1044 34.25 23.41 -3.04
CA VAL A 1044 33.79 24.79 -2.74
C VAL A 1044 34.58 25.80 -3.62
N LEU A 1045 34.06 27.01 -3.82
CA LEU A 1045 34.67 28.03 -4.72
C LEU A 1045 36.08 28.44 -4.21
N ARG A 1046 37.07 28.53 -5.12
CA ARG A 1046 38.51 28.69 -4.82
C ARG A 1046 38.89 30.02 -4.14
N ASN A 1047 39.60 29.91 -3.00
CA ASN A 1047 40.98 30.36 -2.73
C ASN A 1047 41.41 29.78 -1.36
N THR A 1048 41.52 28.46 -1.25
CA THR A 1048 42.02 27.81 -0.02
C THR A 1048 43.11 26.81 -0.40
N GLN A 1049 44.38 27.15 -0.11
CA GLN A 1049 45.47 26.18 -0.05
C GLN A 1049 45.57 25.66 1.39
N LEU A 1050 45.31 24.38 1.60
CA LEU A 1050 45.43 23.74 2.91
C LEU A 1050 46.88 23.31 3.13
N ILE A 1051 47.52 23.87 4.16
CA ILE A 1051 48.79 23.35 4.70
C ILE A 1051 48.43 22.48 5.91
N VAL A 1052 48.62 21.17 5.79
CA VAL A 1052 48.45 20.25 6.92
C VAL A 1052 49.67 20.41 7.83
N THR A 1053 49.46 20.82 9.08
CA THR A 1053 50.52 20.84 10.10
C THR A 1053 50.26 19.75 11.15
N THR A 1054 51.33 19.35 11.85
CA THR A 1054 51.36 18.22 12.79
C THR A 1054 50.45 18.38 14.02
N GLY A 1055 49.78 19.52 14.20
CA GLY A 1055 48.84 19.80 15.30
C GLY A 1055 47.35 19.84 14.92
N GLY A 1056 46.99 19.52 13.67
CA GLY A 1056 45.61 19.58 13.17
C GLY A 1056 45.48 20.35 11.86
N ILE A 1057 44.30 20.28 11.22
CA ILE A 1057 44.02 20.99 9.96
C ILE A 1057 43.90 22.48 10.27
N THR A 1058 44.95 23.25 9.99
CA THR A 1058 44.90 24.71 10.03
C THR A 1058 44.52 25.21 8.63
N VAL A 1059 43.31 25.74 8.50
CA VAL A 1059 42.89 26.43 7.27
C VAL A 1059 43.56 27.80 7.26
N LYS A 1060 44.65 27.96 6.49
CA LYS A 1060 45.14 29.30 6.13
C LYS A 1060 44.42 29.74 4.85
N PHE A 1061 43.76 30.90 4.95
CA PHE A 1061 43.09 31.56 3.83
C PHE A 1061 44.11 32.32 2.97
#